data_AF-A0A9J5Z8J9-F1
#
_entry.id   AF-A0A9J5Z8J9-F1
#
_cell.length_a   1.000
_cell.length_b   1.000
_cell.length_c   1.000
_cell.angle_alpha   90.00
_cell.angle_beta   90.00
_cell.angle_gamma   90.00
#
_symmetry.space_group_name_H-M   'P 1'
#
loop_
_entity.id
_entity.type
_entity.pdbx_description
1 polymer ?
#
loop_
_entity_poly.entity_id
_entity_poly.type
_entity_poly.pdbx_seq_one_letter_code
_entity_poly.pdbx_strand_id
1 'polypeptide(L)'
;MAVDKSNEPVEIFKARSDKREYRRIVLQNSLEVLLISDPETDKCAASMEVSVGYYSDPKGLEGLAHFLEHMLFYASEKYPVENSYSKYITQHGGSTNAFTSSERTNFYFDINADCFEEALDRFAQFFVKPLMSPDATTREIKAVDSENQNNLLSDGHRVYQLQKHLSSKDHPYHKFGTGNWDTLEVQPKARGLNTREKLLKFYKENYSANLMHLVVYAKDCLDKAQTLVQSIFQEVPNTNRSYSPVTDQPCKSEHLQILVRAVPIKQGHSLRLEWPIIPDLTHYKEGPSLYLSHLIGHEGEGSLFYILKKLGWATSLSAGESGGGRHFSFFEVYISLTDAGHDHFEDVVALVFKYIHLLRQAGARKWIFDELSAISETNFHYQDKSSPIGYVVYVASNMQIYPPIDWLVGSSLPSRFSPDIIEAVLNDLTPQNVRIFWVSTKFDGNTDSMEPWYETAYSLEKISSSAIEQWMEKAPDGNLHLPVPNMFIPTDLSIKTVSNKMNFPVLLRKSPYSRLWYKPDTLFSMPKGYCIIDFICPQSRSSPESAVLTCIFVWLLKDYLNEYGKYQRLRYHVSLYVTFVKMCKDLTIEKKFQGLFDTYDAEIAGLGYWISGNCCGFEVTVSGYNHKMRILLEKVIDRITNFKVEPDRFFVIKVRVYCHPLQFLSSLIVQADTLIEDQIV
;
A
#
# COMPACT_ATOMS: atom_id res chain seq x y z
N MET A 1 15.92 27.10 -35.86
CA MET A 1 14.69 27.51 -35.16
C MET A 1 13.98 26.25 -34.70
N ALA A 2 14.25 25.83 -33.45
CA ALA A 2 13.48 24.76 -32.83
C ALA A 2 12.21 25.42 -32.27
N VAL A 3 11.05 24.97 -32.72
CA VAL A 3 9.76 25.39 -32.16
C VAL A 3 9.70 24.82 -30.75
N ASP A 4 9.60 25.70 -29.75
CA ASP A 4 9.41 25.34 -28.36
C ASP A 4 8.02 24.72 -28.19
N LYS A 5 7.93 23.40 -28.36
CA LYS A 5 6.70 22.61 -28.18
C LYS A 5 6.36 22.37 -26.70
N SER A 6 7.09 22.94 -25.76
CA SER A 6 6.94 22.62 -24.33
C SER A 6 5.63 23.12 -23.71
N ASN A 7 4.99 24.15 -24.30
CA ASN A 7 3.76 24.78 -23.81
C ASN A 7 2.52 24.53 -24.70
N GLU A 8 2.54 23.52 -25.59
CA GLU A 8 1.32 23.11 -26.28
C GLU A 8 0.31 22.58 -25.24
N PRO A 9 -1.00 22.89 -25.38
CA PRO A 9 -2.02 22.37 -24.48
C PRO A 9 -2.03 20.85 -24.56
N VAL A 10 -1.59 20.21 -23.47
CA VAL A 10 -1.62 18.75 -23.36
C VAL A 10 -2.92 18.36 -22.68
N GLU A 11 -3.65 17.45 -23.31
CA GLU A 11 -4.83 16.85 -22.71
C GLU A 11 -4.39 16.02 -21.49
N ILE A 12 -5.11 16.19 -20.36
CA ILE A 12 -4.89 15.45 -19.12
C ILE A 12 -6.16 14.64 -18.86
N PHE A 13 -6.04 13.32 -18.82
CA PHE A 13 -7.18 12.45 -18.58
C PHE A 13 -7.58 12.54 -17.10
N LYS A 14 -8.81 13.01 -16.84
CA LYS A 14 -9.34 13.17 -15.48
C LYS A 14 -10.59 12.35 -15.24
N ALA A 15 -10.88 12.09 -13.97
CA ALA A 15 -12.10 11.39 -13.59
C ALA A 15 -13.35 12.18 -13.99
N ARG A 16 -14.45 11.48 -14.32
CA ARG A 16 -15.72 12.13 -14.73
C ARG A 16 -16.32 12.99 -13.61
N SER A 17 -16.07 12.61 -12.37
CA SER A 17 -16.48 13.35 -11.17
C SER A 17 -15.58 14.56 -10.84
N ASP A 18 -14.47 14.72 -11.55
CA ASP A 18 -13.44 15.70 -11.22
C ASP A 18 -13.74 17.10 -11.76
N LYS A 19 -14.08 17.99 -10.82
CA LYS A 19 -14.41 19.40 -11.09
C LYS A 19 -13.19 20.32 -11.11
N ARG A 20 -11.99 19.83 -10.79
CA ARG A 20 -10.77 20.64 -10.74
C ARG A 20 -10.32 21.01 -12.14
N GLU A 21 -9.58 22.11 -12.21
CA GLU A 21 -8.91 22.57 -13.42
C GLU A 21 -7.42 22.28 -13.35
N TYR A 22 -6.81 21.98 -14.51
CA TYR A 22 -5.43 21.54 -14.61
C TYR A 22 -4.71 22.33 -15.69
N ARG A 23 -3.44 22.67 -15.44
CA ARG A 23 -2.57 23.28 -16.45
C ARG A 23 -1.15 22.79 -16.29
N ARG A 24 -0.61 22.19 -17.35
CA ARG A 24 0.81 21.91 -17.48
C ARG A 24 1.53 23.17 -17.96
N ILE A 25 2.63 23.52 -17.33
CA ILE A 25 3.56 24.57 -17.78
C ILE A 25 5.00 24.05 -17.70
N VAL A 26 5.88 24.57 -18.55
CA VAL A 26 7.33 24.37 -18.44
C VAL A 26 7.99 25.73 -18.26
N LEU A 27 8.76 25.88 -17.18
CA LEU A 27 9.47 27.11 -16.87
C LEU A 27 10.71 27.28 -17.76
N GLN A 28 11.30 28.49 -17.80
CA GLN A 28 12.48 28.73 -18.66
C GLN A 28 13.71 27.94 -18.20
N ASN A 29 13.75 27.49 -16.95
CA ASN A 29 14.80 26.63 -16.39
C ASN A 29 14.51 25.14 -16.64
N SER A 30 13.52 24.80 -17.49
CA SER A 30 13.11 23.43 -17.81
C SER A 30 12.44 22.66 -16.66
N LEU A 31 12.05 23.34 -15.57
CA LEU A 31 11.20 22.73 -14.55
C LEU A 31 9.80 22.48 -15.13
N GLU A 32 9.34 21.23 -15.07
CA GLU A 32 8.00 20.86 -15.49
C GLU A 32 7.03 20.97 -14.30
N VAL A 33 5.90 21.63 -14.52
CA VAL A 33 4.94 21.93 -13.46
C VAL A 33 3.52 21.54 -13.88
N LEU A 34 2.79 20.92 -12.96
CA LEU A 34 1.34 20.79 -13.05
C LEU A 34 0.66 21.68 -11.99
N LEU A 35 -0.17 22.60 -12.47
CA LEU A 35 -1.04 23.44 -11.64
C LEU A 35 -2.42 22.79 -11.54
N ILE A 36 -2.98 22.78 -10.34
CA ILE A 36 -4.29 22.25 -10.01
C ILE A 36 -5.07 23.34 -9.27
N SER A 37 -6.20 23.77 -9.83
CA SER A 37 -7.10 24.74 -9.22
C SER A 37 -8.34 24.05 -8.65
N ASP A 38 -8.57 24.25 -7.36
CA ASP A 38 -9.75 23.77 -6.63
C ASP A 38 -10.32 24.89 -5.75
N PRO A 39 -11.27 25.70 -6.26
CA PRO A 39 -11.84 26.83 -5.52
C PRO A 39 -12.52 26.44 -4.18
N GLU A 40 -12.91 25.17 -4.03
CA GLU A 40 -13.59 24.64 -2.85
C GLU A 40 -12.63 24.06 -1.80
N THR A 41 -11.30 24.18 -2.00
CA THR A 41 -10.33 23.64 -1.04
C THR A 41 -10.13 24.57 0.16
N ASP A 42 -10.01 23.97 1.34
CA ASP A 42 -9.56 24.65 2.56
C ASP A 42 -8.04 24.67 2.70
N LYS A 43 -7.38 23.68 2.08
CA LYS A 43 -5.93 23.51 2.10
C LYS A 43 -5.33 23.52 0.70
N CYS A 44 -4.20 24.21 0.57
CA CYS A 44 -3.34 24.12 -0.59
C CYS A 44 -2.21 23.12 -0.31
N ALA A 45 -1.59 22.59 -1.35
CA ALA A 45 -0.49 21.65 -1.23
C ALA A 45 0.50 21.79 -2.39
N ALA A 46 1.74 21.38 -2.17
CA ALA A 46 2.72 21.24 -3.24
C ALA A 46 3.62 20.02 -3.02
N SER A 47 4.12 19.47 -4.12
CA SER A 47 5.11 18.38 -4.11
C SER A 47 6.14 18.62 -5.20
N MET A 48 7.43 18.44 -4.84
CA MET A 48 8.56 18.46 -5.77
C MET A 48 9.18 17.06 -5.80
N GLU A 49 9.13 16.42 -6.96
CA GLU A 49 9.83 15.16 -7.24
C GLU A 49 11.15 15.45 -7.94
N VAL A 50 12.26 15.05 -7.34
CA VAL A 50 13.60 15.12 -7.95
C VAL A 50 13.97 13.74 -8.46
N SER A 51 14.29 13.61 -9.75
CA SER A 51 14.64 12.33 -10.39
C SER A 51 16.06 11.82 -10.04
N VAL A 52 16.39 11.86 -8.76
CA VAL A 52 17.64 11.38 -8.18
C VAL A 52 17.32 10.75 -6.83
N GLY A 53 17.80 9.53 -6.59
CA GLY A 53 17.65 8.81 -5.33
C GLY A 53 18.95 8.11 -4.91
N TYR A 54 18.87 7.18 -3.97
CA TYR A 54 20.05 6.52 -3.38
C TYR A 54 20.84 5.63 -4.36
N TYR A 55 20.33 5.30 -5.54
CA TYR A 55 21.14 4.68 -6.60
C TYR A 55 22.27 5.61 -7.08
N SER A 56 22.10 6.93 -6.92
CA SER A 56 23.12 7.92 -7.25
C SER A 56 24.15 8.10 -6.13
N ASP A 57 23.99 7.46 -4.97
CA ASP A 57 24.92 7.60 -3.84
C ASP A 57 26.35 7.24 -4.28
N PRO A 58 27.35 8.09 -3.97
CA PRO A 58 28.75 7.76 -4.24
C PRO A 58 29.16 6.50 -3.48
N LYS A 59 30.08 5.72 -4.07
CA LYS A 59 30.59 4.50 -3.43
C LYS A 59 31.20 4.80 -2.05
N GLY A 60 30.73 4.10 -1.02
CA GLY A 60 31.14 4.32 0.36
C GLY A 60 30.52 5.56 1.02
N LEU A 61 29.47 6.14 0.44
CA LEU A 61 28.63 7.16 1.07
C LEU A 61 27.16 6.73 0.95
N GLU A 62 26.91 5.48 1.30
CA GLU A 62 25.57 4.87 1.35
C GLU A 62 24.65 5.70 2.27
N GLY A 63 23.54 6.17 1.71
CA GLY A 63 22.58 7.06 2.36
C GLY A 63 22.80 8.56 2.13
N LEU A 64 23.71 8.97 1.24
CA LEU A 64 23.98 10.39 1.00
C LEU A 64 22.76 11.15 0.42
N ALA A 65 22.00 10.53 -0.49
CA ALA A 65 20.77 11.12 -1.02
C ALA A 65 19.71 11.31 0.06
N HIS A 66 19.53 10.31 0.93
CA HIS A 66 18.62 10.38 2.06
C HIS A 66 19.09 11.43 3.09
N PHE A 67 20.39 11.50 3.36
CA PHE A 67 20.95 12.54 4.22
C PHE A 67 20.76 13.95 3.63
N LEU A 68 20.88 14.12 2.29
CA LEU A 68 20.57 15.39 1.64
C LEU A 68 19.12 15.80 1.87
N GLU A 69 18.18 14.87 1.75
CA GLU A 69 16.77 15.13 2.02
C GLU A 69 16.56 15.79 3.39
N HIS A 70 17.12 15.19 4.46
CA HIS A 70 17.04 15.75 5.82
C HIS A 70 17.63 17.17 5.90
N MET A 71 18.79 17.37 5.27
CA MET A 71 19.51 18.64 5.32
C MET A 71 18.77 19.79 4.60
N LEU A 72 17.87 19.51 3.66
CA LEU A 72 17.10 20.54 2.95
C LEU A 72 15.99 21.17 3.79
N PHE A 73 15.46 20.47 4.80
CA PHE A 73 14.44 21.02 5.72
C PHE A 73 14.97 22.09 6.67
N TYR A 74 16.29 22.14 6.84
CA TYR A 74 16.89 22.81 7.97
C TYR A 74 16.87 24.34 7.85
N ALA A 75 17.52 24.89 6.82
CA ALA A 75 17.60 26.32 6.56
C ALA A 75 18.08 26.62 5.14
N SER A 76 17.73 27.82 4.67
CA SER A 76 18.15 28.37 3.38
C SER A 76 18.70 29.79 3.54
N GLU A 77 19.32 30.34 2.49
CA GLU A 77 19.87 31.71 2.53
C GLU A 77 18.77 32.75 2.84
N LYS A 78 17.59 32.60 2.22
CA LYS A 78 16.43 33.49 2.43
C LYS A 78 15.75 33.25 3.79
N TYR A 79 15.77 32.02 4.29
CA TYR A 79 15.20 31.65 5.58
C TYR A 79 16.25 30.94 6.46
N PRO A 80 17.18 31.70 7.07
CA PRO A 80 18.34 31.14 7.76
C PRO A 80 18.02 30.58 9.14
N VAL A 81 16.84 30.87 9.69
CA VAL A 81 16.41 30.36 10.99
C VAL A 81 16.06 28.88 10.85
N GLU A 82 16.72 28.05 11.66
CA GLU A 82 16.52 26.60 11.70
C GLU A 82 15.05 26.27 11.94
N ASN A 83 14.55 25.25 11.25
CA ASN A 83 13.18 24.76 11.37
C ASN A 83 12.10 25.82 11.06
N SER A 84 12.47 26.96 10.46
CA SER A 84 11.50 28.03 10.18
C SER A 84 10.40 27.57 9.23
N TYR A 85 10.73 26.72 8.26
CA TYR A 85 9.76 26.07 7.38
C TYR A 85 8.81 25.15 8.16
N SER A 86 9.33 24.13 8.85
CA SER A 86 8.49 23.16 9.58
C SER A 86 7.61 23.82 10.63
N LYS A 87 8.13 24.85 11.30
CA LYS A 87 7.37 25.67 12.27
C LYS A 87 6.26 26.46 11.59
N TYR A 88 6.53 27.09 10.44
CA TYR A 88 5.52 27.83 9.69
C TYR A 88 4.39 26.91 9.25
N ILE A 89 4.70 25.75 8.66
CA ILE A 89 3.71 24.76 8.23
C ILE A 89 2.82 24.33 9.41
N THR A 90 3.44 23.92 10.53
CA THR A 90 2.72 23.44 11.72
C THR A 90 1.82 24.52 12.33
N GLN A 91 2.29 25.77 12.43
CA GLN A 91 1.54 26.87 13.03
C GLN A 91 0.33 27.31 12.20
N HIS A 92 0.27 26.95 10.93
CA HIS A 92 -0.79 27.32 10.00
C HIS A 92 -1.61 26.10 9.52
N GLY A 93 -1.74 25.10 10.38
CA GLY A 93 -2.62 23.94 10.16
C GLY A 93 -2.14 22.96 9.08
N GLY A 94 -0.89 23.07 8.67
CA GLY A 94 -0.28 22.24 7.65
C GLY A 94 0.52 21.06 8.19
N SER A 95 0.98 20.23 7.27
CA SER A 95 1.90 19.12 7.48
C SER A 95 2.90 19.05 6.34
N THR A 96 4.10 18.52 6.60
CA THR A 96 5.15 18.37 5.58
C THR A 96 5.93 17.10 5.85
N ASN A 97 6.46 16.51 4.79
CA ASN A 97 7.34 15.35 4.87
C ASN A 97 8.13 15.22 3.56
N ALA A 98 9.04 14.26 3.52
CA ALA A 98 9.74 13.84 2.32
C ALA A 98 10.00 12.32 2.36
N PHE A 99 10.48 11.78 1.25
CA PHE A 99 11.08 10.45 1.23
C PHE A 99 12.10 10.33 0.11
N THR A 100 13.11 9.50 0.35
CA THR A 100 14.12 9.11 -0.64
C THR A 100 13.96 7.64 -0.99
N SER A 101 13.89 7.37 -2.29
CA SER A 101 13.81 6.02 -2.84
C SER A 101 15.00 5.76 -3.78
N SER A 102 14.96 4.66 -4.54
CA SER A 102 16.07 4.22 -5.38
C SER A 102 16.49 5.26 -6.42
N GLU A 103 15.54 5.84 -7.14
CA GLU A 103 15.79 6.73 -8.28
C GLU A 103 15.20 8.13 -8.11
N ARG A 104 14.60 8.44 -6.96
CA ARG A 104 13.88 9.70 -6.75
C ARG A 104 13.80 10.11 -5.27
N THR A 105 13.69 11.42 -5.06
CA THR A 105 13.44 12.04 -3.75
C THR A 105 12.27 13.01 -3.90
N ASN A 106 11.23 12.85 -3.07
CA ASN A 106 10.03 13.67 -3.11
C ASN A 106 9.90 14.51 -1.83
N PHE A 107 9.65 15.81 -1.96
CA PHE A 107 9.38 16.73 -0.86
C PHE A 107 7.97 17.30 -1.01
N TYR A 108 7.21 17.42 0.07
CA TYR A 108 5.82 17.84 -0.03
C TYR A 108 5.26 18.47 1.26
N PHE A 109 4.21 19.26 1.09
CA PHE A 109 3.44 19.84 2.20
C PHE A 109 1.99 20.14 1.83
N ASP A 110 1.15 20.27 2.85
CA ASP A 110 -0.10 21.03 2.80
C ASP A 110 -0.11 22.15 3.83
N ILE A 111 -0.99 23.12 3.63
CA ILE A 111 -1.21 24.25 4.53
C ILE A 111 -2.60 24.87 4.28
N ASN A 112 -3.15 25.57 5.26
CA ASN A 112 -4.35 26.38 5.05
C ASN A 112 -4.15 27.40 3.93
N ALA A 113 -5.18 27.59 3.09
CA ALA A 113 -5.07 28.32 1.83
C ALA A 113 -4.51 29.75 1.98
N ASP A 114 -4.86 30.46 3.06
CA ASP A 114 -4.45 31.86 3.30
C ASP A 114 -2.95 32.03 3.55
N CYS A 115 -2.23 30.95 3.86
CA CYS A 115 -0.80 30.95 4.19
C CYS A 115 0.06 30.30 3.08
N PHE A 116 -0.56 29.95 1.95
CA PHE A 116 0.08 29.11 0.94
C PHE A 116 1.28 29.77 0.24
N GLU A 117 1.18 31.05 -0.10
CA GLU A 117 2.22 31.76 -0.85
C GLU A 117 3.57 31.78 -0.12
N GLU A 118 3.57 32.12 1.18
CA GLU A 118 4.80 32.12 1.98
C GLU A 118 5.33 30.70 2.23
N ALA A 119 4.45 29.72 2.44
CA ALA A 119 4.87 28.32 2.56
C ALA A 119 5.55 27.82 1.28
N LEU A 120 4.99 28.17 0.12
CA LEU A 120 5.53 27.80 -1.19
C LEU A 120 6.89 28.46 -1.44
N ASP A 121 7.04 29.73 -1.05
CA ASP A 121 8.33 30.43 -1.16
C ASP A 121 9.41 29.79 -0.27
N ARG A 122 9.07 29.47 1.00
CA ARG A 122 9.99 28.74 1.91
C ARG A 122 10.39 27.37 1.35
N PHE A 123 9.43 26.64 0.81
CA PHE A 123 9.64 25.33 0.21
C PHE A 123 10.58 25.39 -1.01
N ALA A 124 10.41 26.38 -1.89
CA ALA A 124 11.25 26.54 -3.07
C ALA A 124 12.73 26.74 -2.72
N GLN A 125 13.03 27.35 -1.57
CA GLN A 125 14.42 27.60 -1.15
C GLN A 125 15.23 26.33 -0.90
N PHE A 126 14.58 25.17 -0.75
CA PHE A 126 15.26 23.87 -0.67
C PHE A 126 16.03 23.58 -1.97
N PHE A 127 15.52 24.07 -3.10
CA PHE A 127 16.03 23.81 -4.45
C PHE A 127 16.76 25.02 -5.05
N VAL A 128 16.64 26.19 -4.44
CA VAL A 128 17.31 27.42 -4.88
C VAL A 128 18.65 27.57 -4.17
N LYS A 129 18.65 27.77 -2.83
CA LYS A 129 19.87 28.03 -2.05
C LYS A 129 19.78 27.53 -0.59
N PRO A 130 19.86 26.21 -0.36
CA PRO A 130 19.95 25.63 0.98
C PRO A 130 21.32 25.92 1.64
N LEU A 131 21.36 26.16 2.96
CA LEU A 131 22.61 26.49 3.68
C LEU A 131 23.48 25.26 4.00
N MET A 132 22.85 24.12 4.26
CA MET A 132 23.49 22.86 4.68
C MET A 132 24.67 23.10 5.65
N SER A 133 24.41 23.71 6.82
CA SER A 133 25.47 24.21 7.70
C SER A 133 26.32 23.09 8.33
N PRO A 134 27.60 23.37 8.68
CA PRO A 134 28.43 22.40 9.41
C PRO A 134 27.81 21.95 10.73
N ASP A 135 27.19 22.89 11.47
CA ASP A 135 26.60 22.62 12.78
C ASP A 135 25.38 21.69 12.72
N ALA A 136 24.64 21.74 11.60
CA ALA A 136 23.51 20.84 11.33
C ALA A 136 23.98 19.42 10.97
N THR A 137 25.07 19.32 10.20
CA THR A 137 25.52 18.08 9.55
C THR A 137 25.60 16.91 10.53
N THR A 138 26.33 17.08 11.64
CA THR A 138 26.51 15.99 12.62
C THR A 138 25.21 15.62 13.35
N ARG A 139 24.31 16.58 13.57
CA ARG A 139 23.02 16.33 14.23
C ARG A 139 22.10 15.53 13.31
N GLU A 140 22.02 15.91 12.04
CA GLU A 140 21.18 15.25 11.06
C GLU A 140 21.69 13.85 10.71
N ILE A 141 23.02 13.61 10.70
CA ILE A 141 23.54 12.22 10.58
C ILE A 141 23.05 11.35 11.75
N LYS A 142 22.95 11.89 12.97
CA LYS A 142 22.38 11.13 14.12
C LYS A 142 20.88 10.88 13.97
N ALA A 143 20.15 11.79 13.33
CA ALA A 143 18.74 11.58 13.03
C ALA A 143 18.56 10.41 12.04
N VAL A 144 19.36 10.40 10.96
CA VAL A 144 19.42 9.28 10.01
C VAL A 144 19.81 7.97 10.69
N ASP A 145 20.80 8.00 11.60
CA ASP A 145 21.19 6.82 12.39
C ASP A 145 20.03 6.31 13.27
N SER A 146 19.32 7.21 13.96
CA SER A 146 18.16 6.85 14.77
C SER A 146 17.03 6.25 13.93
N GLU A 147 16.82 6.73 12.71
CA GLU A 147 15.87 6.14 11.79
C GLU A 147 16.30 4.73 11.37
N ASN A 148 17.58 4.54 11.05
CA ASN A 148 18.11 3.21 10.76
C ASN A 148 17.94 2.24 11.94
N GLN A 149 18.18 2.71 13.18
CA GLN A 149 17.97 1.91 14.38
C GLN A 149 16.50 1.48 14.55
N ASN A 150 15.54 2.35 14.21
CA ASN A 150 14.13 1.97 14.19
C ASN A 150 13.85 0.89 13.12
N ASN A 151 14.49 1.01 11.95
CA ASN A 151 14.34 0.06 10.85
C ASN A 151 14.94 -1.33 11.18
N LEU A 152 15.93 -1.42 12.08
CA LEU A 152 16.49 -2.70 12.56
C LEU A 152 15.42 -3.63 13.14
N LEU A 153 14.37 -3.07 13.74
CA LEU A 153 13.28 -3.82 14.37
C LEU A 153 12.19 -4.25 13.39
N SER A 154 12.29 -3.86 12.11
CA SER A 154 11.30 -4.16 11.09
C SER A 154 11.75 -5.31 10.18
N ASP A 155 11.09 -6.47 10.32
CA ASP A 155 11.32 -7.63 9.45
C ASP A 155 11.18 -7.30 7.96
N GLY A 156 10.31 -6.35 7.60
CA GLY A 156 10.17 -5.89 6.22
C GLY A 156 11.45 -5.25 5.68
N HIS A 157 12.08 -4.35 6.46
CA HIS A 157 13.34 -3.72 6.06
C HIS A 157 14.50 -4.72 6.04
N ARG A 158 14.57 -5.62 7.04
CA ARG A 158 15.56 -6.69 7.14
C ARG A 158 15.56 -7.59 5.91
N VAL A 159 14.39 -8.13 5.57
CA VAL A 159 14.23 -9.03 4.41
C VAL A 159 14.44 -8.28 3.09
N TYR A 160 13.97 -7.03 2.98
CA TYR A 160 14.19 -6.23 1.76
C TYR A 160 15.68 -5.93 1.54
N GLN A 161 16.44 -5.58 2.59
CA GLN A 161 17.87 -5.36 2.45
C GLN A 161 18.62 -6.67 2.21
N LEU A 162 18.18 -7.80 2.78
CA LEU A 162 18.72 -9.13 2.46
C LEU A 162 18.50 -9.50 0.99
N GLN A 163 17.31 -9.24 0.44
CA GLN A 163 16.99 -9.46 -0.98
C GLN A 163 17.95 -8.69 -1.89
N LYS A 164 18.24 -7.43 -1.55
CA LYS A 164 19.23 -6.58 -2.23
C LYS A 164 20.66 -7.09 -2.07
N HIS A 165 21.03 -7.50 -0.86
CA HIS A 165 22.34 -8.05 -0.55
C HIS A 165 22.65 -9.32 -1.36
N LEU A 166 21.63 -10.12 -1.66
CA LEU A 166 21.73 -11.34 -2.47
C LEU A 166 21.57 -11.09 -3.99
N SER A 167 21.75 -9.86 -4.44
CA SER A 167 21.85 -9.47 -5.86
C SER A 167 23.28 -9.08 -6.24
N SER A 168 23.52 -8.80 -7.53
CA SER A 168 24.85 -8.46 -8.04
C SER A 168 25.47 -7.26 -7.31
N LYS A 169 26.67 -7.44 -6.75
CA LYS A 169 27.38 -6.40 -5.97
C LYS A 169 27.70 -5.13 -6.75
N ASP A 170 27.82 -5.23 -8.07
CA ASP A 170 28.11 -4.09 -8.95
C ASP A 170 26.83 -3.32 -9.33
N HIS A 171 25.66 -3.91 -9.10
CA HIS A 171 24.39 -3.31 -9.45
C HIS A 171 23.90 -2.34 -8.35
N PRO A 172 23.37 -1.14 -8.68
CA PRO A 172 22.90 -0.16 -7.69
C PRO A 172 21.83 -0.68 -6.72
N TYR A 173 21.03 -1.65 -7.13
CA TYR A 173 20.05 -2.34 -6.26
C TYR A 173 20.69 -2.95 -5.01
N HIS A 174 21.97 -3.35 -5.05
CA HIS A 174 22.68 -3.91 -3.89
C HIS A 174 22.94 -2.88 -2.78
N LYS A 175 22.93 -1.57 -3.10
CA LYS A 175 23.32 -0.49 -2.17
C LYS A 175 22.42 -0.44 -0.93
N PHE A 176 22.98 0.01 0.19
CA PHE A 176 22.21 0.41 1.36
C PHE A 176 21.73 1.86 1.20
N GLY A 177 20.41 2.08 1.22
CA GLY A 177 19.82 3.37 0.86
C GLY A 177 19.54 4.30 2.04
N THR A 178 19.42 3.75 3.25
CA THR A 178 19.06 4.52 4.44
C THR A 178 20.24 5.39 4.92
N GLY A 179 21.44 4.80 4.93
CA GLY A 179 22.60 5.38 5.62
C GLY A 179 22.52 5.22 7.13
N ASN A 180 23.65 5.40 7.80
CA ASN A 180 23.76 5.41 9.25
C ASN A 180 25.01 6.18 9.68
N TRP A 181 25.29 6.22 10.99
CA TRP A 181 26.48 6.87 11.52
C TRP A 181 27.79 6.31 10.94
N ASP A 182 27.85 5.01 10.66
CA ASP A 182 29.04 4.38 10.11
C ASP A 182 29.30 4.82 8.66
N THR A 183 28.29 4.80 7.80
CA THR A 183 28.42 5.11 6.36
C THR A 183 28.59 6.60 6.07
N LEU A 184 28.05 7.47 6.94
CA LEU A 184 28.06 8.92 6.73
C LEU A 184 29.12 9.67 7.56
N GLU A 185 29.64 9.07 8.64
CA GLU A 185 30.60 9.73 9.52
C GLU A 185 31.88 8.91 9.71
N VAL A 186 31.78 7.67 10.21
CA VAL A 186 32.96 6.88 10.61
C VAL A 186 33.82 6.47 9.40
N GLN A 187 33.24 5.77 8.42
CA GLN A 187 33.97 5.28 7.27
C GLN A 187 34.48 6.40 6.34
N PRO A 188 33.72 7.48 6.08
CA PRO A 188 34.23 8.61 5.30
C PRO A 188 35.41 9.30 5.99
N LYS A 189 35.31 9.58 7.31
CA LYS A 189 36.41 10.19 8.08
C LYS A 189 37.66 9.33 8.10
N ALA A 190 37.53 8.02 8.27
CA ALA A 190 38.66 7.09 8.22
C ALA A 190 39.40 7.11 6.86
N ARG A 191 38.71 7.48 5.77
CA ARG A 191 39.27 7.64 4.43
C ARG A 191 39.68 9.08 4.10
N GLY A 192 39.61 10.01 5.07
CA GLY A 192 39.92 11.43 4.85
C GLY A 192 38.89 12.17 3.99
N LEU A 193 37.66 11.67 3.91
CA LEU A 193 36.56 12.31 3.17
C LEU A 193 35.74 13.21 4.09
N ASN A 194 35.43 14.41 3.61
CA ASN A 194 34.47 15.31 4.25
C ASN A 194 33.07 15.06 3.68
N THR A 195 32.19 14.43 4.45
CA THR A 195 30.81 14.10 4.05
C THR A 195 30.01 15.33 3.64
N ARG A 196 30.17 16.47 4.34
CA ARG A 196 29.48 17.72 3.99
C ARG A 196 29.90 18.27 2.63
N GLU A 197 31.20 18.24 2.32
CA GLU A 197 31.67 18.66 0.98
C GLU A 197 31.11 17.76 -0.12
N LYS A 198 31.04 16.45 0.15
CA LYS A 198 30.43 15.49 -0.77
C LYS A 198 28.93 15.70 -0.92
N LEU A 199 28.24 16.08 0.15
CA LEU A 199 26.83 16.44 0.15
C LEU A 199 26.56 17.68 -0.72
N LEU A 200 27.32 18.75 -0.51
CA LEU A 200 27.22 19.99 -1.30
C LEU A 200 27.51 19.74 -2.78
N LYS A 201 28.53 18.93 -3.06
CA LYS A 201 28.85 18.49 -4.43
C LYS A 201 27.69 17.68 -5.02
N PHE A 202 27.14 16.73 -4.25
CA PHE A 202 26.03 15.90 -4.68
C PHE A 202 24.80 16.77 -5.01
N TYR A 203 24.40 17.69 -4.14
CA TYR A 203 23.32 18.65 -4.43
C TYR A 203 23.59 19.42 -5.73
N LYS A 204 24.74 20.09 -5.84
CA LYS A 204 25.08 20.91 -7.02
C LYS A 204 25.09 20.11 -8.32
N GLU A 205 25.56 18.88 -8.28
CA GLU A 205 25.62 18.03 -9.46
C GLU A 205 24.25 17.45 -9.80
N ASN A 206 23.42 17.08 -8.82
CA ASN A 206 22.23 16.24 -9.00
C ASN A 206 20.91 17.00 -9.03
N TYR A 207 20.77 18.07 -8.23
CA TYR A 207 19.51 18.82 -8.09
C TYR A 207 19.44 19.89 -9.18
N SER A 208 18.98 19.47 -10.36
CA SER A 208 18.80 20.31 -11.55
C SER A 208 17.34 20.40 -11.93
N ALA A 209 16.86 21.61 -12.27
CA ALA A 209 15.47 21.87 -12.66
C ALA A 209 14.95 20.94 -13.77
N ASN A 210 15.80 20.56 -14.75
CA ASN A 210 15.40 19.65 -15.84
C ASN A 210 15.12 18.18 -15.41
N LEU A 211 15.39 17.83 -14.15
CA LEU A 211 15.10 16.52 -13.56
C LEU A 211 13.98 16.59 -12.51
N MET A 212 13.40 17.77 -12.32
CA MET A 212 12.41 18.05 -11.29
C MET A 212 11.00 18.16 -11.90
N HIS A 213 10.02 17.68 -11.15
CA HIS A 213 8.60 17.81 -11.48
C HIS A 213 7.87 18.39 -10.27
N LEU A 214 7.18 19.51 -10.47
CA LEU A 214 6.46 20.22 -9.43
C LEU A 214 4.96 20.09 -9.63
N VAL A 215 4.22 19.74 -8.59
CA VAL A 215 2.75 19.82 -8.59
C VAL A 215 2.32 20.85 -7.55
N VAL A 216 1.44 21.77 -7.95
CA VAL A 216 0.88 22.81 -7.08
C VAL A 216 -0.63 22.73 -7.09
N TYR A 217 -1.21 22.50 -5.92
CA TYR A 217 -2.65 22.44 -5.67
C TYR A 217 -3.08 23.68 -4.89
N ALA A 218 -3.87 24.55 -5.52
CA ALA A 218 -4.22 25.85 -4.99
C ALA A 218 -5.72 26.13 -5.07
N LYS A 219 -6.20 26.99 -4.16
CA LYS A 219 -7.54 27.56 -4.19
C LYS A 219 -7.71 28.60 -5.30
N ASP A 220 -6.63 29.30 -5.63
CA ASP A 220 -6.60 30.33 -6.65
C ASP A 220 -6.80 29.78 -8.07
N CYS A 221 -7.20 30.64 -9.00
CA CYS A 221 -7.30 30.29 -10.41
C CYS A 221 -5.92 29.98 -11.03
N LEU A 222 -5.92 29.23 -12.12
CA LEU A 222 -4.70 28.76 -12.79
C LEU A 222 -3.74 29.89 -13.20
N ASP A 223 -4.25 31.07 -13.58
CA ASP A 223 -3.40 32.20 -13.98
C ASP A 223 -2.62 32.79 -12.81
N LYS A 224 -3.27 32.98 -11.65
CA LYS A 224 -2.61 33.46 -10.43
C LYS A 224 -1.61 32.43 -9.91
N ALA A 225 -1.98 31.15 -9.89
CA ALA A 225 -1.09 30.06 -9.52
C ALA A 225 0.16 30.01 -10.42
N GLN A 226 -0.03 30.19 -11.73
CA GLN A 226 1.08 30.23 -12.69
C GLN A 226 2.02 31.40 -12.43
N THR A 227 1.51 32.62 -12.24
CA THR A 227 2.36 33.79 -11.95
C THR A 227 3.16 33.59 -10.66
N LEU A 228 2.53 33.04 -9.62
CA LEU A 228 3.19 32.74 -8.35
C LEU A 228 4.29 31.69 -8.49
N VAL A 229 4.02 30.59 -9.20
CA VAL A 229 5.04 29.54 -9.42
C VAL A 229 6.20 30.07 -10.27
N GLN A 230 5.92 30.87 -11.29
CA GLN A 230 6.94 31.50 -12.12
C GLN A 230 7.82 32.46 -11.33
N SER A 231 7.27 33.25 -10.41
CA SER A 231 8.07 34.19 -9.61
C SER A 231 8.99 33.48 -8.62
N ILE A 232 8.60 32.31 -8.12
CA ILE A 232 9.33 31.58 -7.07
C ILE A 232 10.30 30.54 -7.65
N PHE A 233 9.86 29.67 -8.56
CA PHE A 233 10.63 28.49 -8.98
C PHE A 233 11.49 28.70 -10.22
N GLN A 234 11.37 29.85 -10.89
CA GLN A 234 12.22 30.20 -12.03
C GLN A 234 13.71 30.35 -11.63
N GLU A 235 13.99 30.55 -10.34
CA GLU A 235 15.33 30.64 -9.76
C GLU A 235 16.01 29.28 -9.54
N VAL A 236 15.28 28.15 -9.62
CA VAL A 236 15.88 26.82 -9.44
C VAL A 236 16.93 26.59 -10.53
N PRO A 237 18.19 26.28 -10.18
CA PRO A 237 19.25 26.11 -11.17
C PRO A 237 18.98 24.95 -12.13
N ASN A 238 19.25 25.16 -13.40
CA ASN A 238 19.30 24.08 -14.40
C ASN A 238 20.76 23.83 -14.82
N THR A 239 21.30 22.68 -14.45
CA THR A 239 22.65 22.24 -14.86
C THR A 239 22.62 21.39 -16.13
N ASN A 240 21.46 21.24 -16.78
CA ASN A 240 21.22 20.37 -17.94
C ASN A 240 21.73 18.95 -17.71
N ARG A 241 21.47 18.41 -16.51
CA ARG A 241 21.95 17.09 -16.12
C ARG A 241 21.28 16.03 -16.99
N SER A 242 22.10 15.16 -17.59
CA SER A 242 21.62 13.96 -18.24
C SER A 242 21.18 12.92 -17.21
N TYR A 243 19.99 12.35 -17.41
CA TYR A 243 19.57 11.16 -16.68
C TYR A 243 20.19 9.91 -17.32
N SER A 244 20.85 9.08 -16.51
CA SER A 244 21.41 7.80 -16.94
C SER A 244 20.66 6.66 -16.25
N PRO A 245 19.71 5.99 -16.92
CA PRO A 245 18.94 4.92 -16.31
C PRO A 245 19.79 3.69 -15.98
N VAL A 246 19.41 3.00 -14.91
CA VAL A 246 19.94 1.66 -14.60
C VAL A 246 19.08 0.63 -15.33
N THR A 247 19.58 0.07 -16.43
CA THR A 247 18.80 -0.81 -17.31
C THR A 247 19.07 -2.30 -17.11
N ASP A 248 20.16 -2.66 -16.45
CA ASP A 248 20.56 -4.06 -16.26
C ASP A 248 19.70 -4.73 -15.18
N GLN A 249 19.51 -6.04 -15.29
CA GLN A 249 18.83 -6.83 -14.26
C GLN A 249 19.77 -7.04 -13.05
N PRO A 250 19.28 -6.85 -11.80
CA PRO A 250 20.10 -7.01 -10.60
C PRO A 250 20.50 -8.47 -10.33
N CYS A 251 19.73 -9.43 -10.87
CA CYS A 251 19.90 -10.86 -10.65
C CYS A 251 20.31 -11.55 -11.94
N LYS A 252 21.58 -11.97 -12.00
CA LYS A 252 22.11 -12.89 -13.02
C LYS A 252 21.82 -14.35 -12.65
N SER A 253 22.13 -15.30 -13.53
CA SER A 253 21.90 -16.75 -13.33
C SER A 253 22.39 -17.29 -11.99
N GLU A 254 23.53 -16.81 -11.49
CA GLU A 254 24.09 -17.23 -10.19
C GLU A 254 23.29 -16.73 -8.98
N HIS A 255 22.41 -15.76 -9.15
CA HIS A 255 21.52 -15.21 -8.12
C HIS A 255 20.11 -15.83 -8.15
N LEU A 256 19.82 -16.66 -9.15
CA LEU A 256 18.55 -17.38 -9.31
C LEU A 256 18.68 -18.80 -8.75
N GLN A 257 17.54 -19.50 -8.63
CA GLN A 257 17.48 -20.86 -8.11
C GLN A 257 18.10 -20.96 -6.71
N ILE A 258 17.74 -20.01 -5.85
CA ILE A 258 18.21 -19.95 -4.47
C ILE A 258 17.06 -20.18 -3.49
N LEU A 259 17.37 -20.86 -2.39
CA LEU A 259 16.52 -20.94 -1.20
C LEU A 259 17.29 -20.29 -0.04
N VAL A 260 16.69 -19.26 0.53
CA VAL A 260 17.25 -18.45 1.61
C VAL A 260 16.42 -18.72 2.85
N ARG A 261 17.05 -19.28 3.88
CA ARG A 261 16.44 -19.42 5.21
C ARG A 261 16.87 -18.24 6.06
N ALA A 262 15.93 -17.43 6.55
CA ALA A 262 16.26 -16.23 7.32
C ALA A 262 15.51 -16.18 8.67
N VAL A 263 16.14 -15.57 9.66
CA VAL A 263 15.58 -15.43 11.02
C VAL A 263 14.94 -14.05 11.20
N PRO A 264 13.62 -13.97 11.42
CA PRO A 264 12.93 -12.72 11.75
C PRO A 264 13.11 -12.35 13.22
N ILE A 265 12.79 -11.10 13.56
CA ILE A 265 12.65 -10.63 14.93
C ILE A 265 11.29 -11.04 15.49
N LYS A 266 10.22 -10.85 14.72
CA LYS A 266 8.87 -11.22 15.16
C LYS A 266 8.68 -12.73 15.05
N GLN A 267 7.94 -13.29 16.00
CA GLN A 267 7.50 -14.68 15.93
C GLN A 267 6.57 -14.88 14.73
N GLY A 268 6.74 -16.00 14.03
CA GLY A 268 5.92 -16.38 12.89
C GLY A 268 6.75 -16.98 11.76
N HIS A 269 6.03 -17.35 10.71
CA HIS A 269 6.57 -18.02 9.54
C HIS A 269 6.04 -17.34 8.29
N SER A 270 6.92 -17.03 7.35
CA SER A 270 6.52 -16.52 6.05
C SER A 270 7.36 -17.12 4.95
N LEU A 271 6.76 -17.13 3.76
CA LEU A 271 7.35 -17.62 2.55
C LEU A 271 7.15 -16.58 1.46
N ARG A 272 8.26 -16.18 0.82
CA ARG A 272 8.27 -15.28 -0.33
C ARG A 272 8.91 -16.00 -1.50
N LEU A 273 8.19 -16.11 -2.61
CA LEU A 273 8.73 -16.51 -3.90
C LEU A 273 8.80 -15.27 -4.76
N GLU A 274 9.95 -15.01 -5.36
CA GLU A 274 10.15 -13.86 -6.23
C GLU A 274 10.81 -14.26 -7.55
N TRP A 275 10.41 -13.58 -8.62
CA TRP A 275 10.95 -13.75 -9.96
C TRP A 275 11.30 -12.38 -10.52
N PRO A 276 12.52 -12.17 -11.05
CA PRO A 276 12.82 -10.96 -11.81
C PRO A 276 11.91 -10.90 -13.04
N ILE A 277 11.28 -9.75 -13.26
CA ILE A 277 10.39 -9.50 -14.40
C ILE A 277 10.69 -8.13 -15.04
N ILE A 278 10.12 -7.92 -16.22
CA ILE A 278 10.00 -6.58 -16.80
C ILE A 278 8.94 -5.80 -15.99
N PRO A 279 9.22 -4.54 -15.56
CA PRO A 279 8.28 -3.77 -14.76
C PRO A 279 6.95 -3.52 -15.45
N ASP A 280 5.86 -3.52 -14.67
CA ASP A 280 4.51 -3.25 -15.19
C ASP A 280 4.41 -1.84 -15.78
N LEU A 281 5.23 -0.90 -15.29
CA LEU A 281 5.38 0.45 -15.86
C LEU A 281 5.63 0.45 -17.38
N THR A 282 6.33 -0.53 -17.93
CA THR A 282 6.59 -0.61 -19.38
C THR A 282 5.36 -1.01 -20.19
N HIS A 283 4.41 -1.67 -19.54
CA HIS A 283 3.20 -2.26 -20.11
C HIS A 283 1.95 -1.87 -19.31
N TYR A 284 1.93 -0.65 -18.73
CA TYR A 284 0.89 -0.22 -17.80
C TYR A 284 -0.52 -0.14 -18.42
N LYS A 285 -0.61 -0.07 -19.75
CA LYS A 285 -1.89 -0.13 -20.47
C LYS A 285 -2.42 -1.56 -20.58
N GLU A 286 -1.54 -2.55 -20.53
CA GLU A 286 -1.88 -3.97 -20.50
C GLU A 286 -1.98 -4.54 -19.10
N GLY A 287 -1.25 -3.98 -18.13
CA GLY A 287 -1.24 -4.39 -16.72
C GLY A 287 -1.00 -5.89 -16.51
N PRO A 288 0.05 -6.51 -17.09
CA PRO A 288 0.32 -7.94 -16.91
C PRO A 288 0.48 -8.35 -15.45
N SER A 289 1.16 -7.54 -14.62
CA SER A 289 1.33 -7.82 -13.19
C SER A 289 0.02 -7.66 -12.43
N LEU A 290 -0.84 -6.71 -12.81
CA LEU A 290 -2.19 -6.57 -12.25
C LEU A 290 -3.05 -7.79 -12.59
N TYR A 291 -3.01 -8.26 -13.83
CA TYR A 291 -3.72 -9.45 -14.27
C TYR A 291 -3.28 -10.71 -13.51
N LEU A 292 -1.97 -10.95 -13.41
CA LEU A 292 -1.43 -12.13 -12.74
C LEU A 292 -1.61 -12.07 -11.22
N SER A 293 -1.47 -10.88 -10.61
CA SER A 293 -1.70 -10.70 -9.17
C SER A 293 -3.15 -10.97 -8.79
N HIS A 294 -4.11 -10.55 -9.61
CA HIS A 294 -5.53 -10.85 -9.40
C HIS A 294 -5.80 -12.36 -9.36
N LEU A 295 -5.16 -13.14 -10.23
CA LEU A 295 -5.38 -14.59 -10.29
C LEU A 295 -4.63 -15.34 -9.18
N ILE A 296 -3.33 -15.09 -9.02
CA ILE A 296 -2.50 -15.79 -8.02
C ILE A 296 -2.91 -15.39 -6.60
N GLY A 297 -3.29 -14.12 -6.42
CA GLY A 297 -3.79 -13.56 -5.17
C GLY A 297 -5.28 -13.75 -4.92
N HIS A 298 -6.01 -14.47 -5.78
CA HIS A 298 -7.44 -14.67 -5.65
C HIS A 298 -7.79 -15.43 -4.35
N GLU A 299 -8.87 -15.06 -3.66
CA GLU A 299 -9.27 -15.72 -2.40
C GLU A 299 -10.55 -16.58 -2.52
N GLY A 300 -11.24 -16.51 -3.66
CA GLY A 300 -12.42 -17.32 -3.94
C GLY A 300 -12.13 -18.82 -4.10
N GLU A 301 -13.20 -19.63 -4.15
CA GLU A 301 -13.11 -21.08 -4.25
C GLU A 301 -12.25 -21.55 -5.45
N GLY A 302 -11.42 -22.57 -5.21
CA GLY A 302 -10.50 -23.12 -6.21
C GLY A 302 -9.19 -22.35 -6.40
N SER A 303 -9.03 -21.19 -5.73
CA SER A 303 -7.77 -20.44 -5.77
C SER A 303 -6.66 -21.10 -4.97
N LEU A 304 -5.42 -20.65 -5.20
CA LEU A 304 -4.25 -21.04 -4.43
C LEU A 304 -4.45 -20.79 -2.93
N PHE A 305 -4.86 -19.58 -2.55
CA PHE A 305 -5.07 -19.25 -1.15
C PHE A 305 -6.20 -20.05 -0.51
N TYR A 306 -7.30 -20.28 -1.24
CA TYR A 306 -8.42 -21.10 -0.76
C TYR A 306 -7.95 -22.49 -0.33
N ILE A 307 -7.11 -23.14 -1.14
CA ILE A 307 -6.58 -24.47 -0.84
C ILE A 307 -5.60 -24.45 0.32
N LEU A 308 -4.65 -23.52 0.34
CA LEU A 308 -3.71 -23.38 1.45
C LEU A 308 -4.41 -23.11 2.79
N LYS A 309 -5.47 -22.30 2.78
CA LYS A 309 -6.30 -22.02 3.97
C LYS A 309 -7.10 -23.26 4.39
N LYS A 310 -7.68 -24.00 3.44
CA LYS A 310 -8.44 -25.23 3.72
C LYS A 310 -7.58 -26.34 4.32
N LEU A 311 -6.32 -26.43 3.91
CA LEU A 311 -5.31 -27.33 4.47
C LEU A 311 -4.75 -26.83 5.81
N GLY A 312 -5.09 -25.61 6.23
CA GLY A 312 -4.57 -25.00 7.46
C GLY A 312 -3.10 -24.60 7.38
N TRP A 313 -2.55 -24.43 6.17
CA TRP A 313 -1.13 -24.12 5.93
C TRP A 313 -0.83 -22.62 5.84
N ALA A 314 -1.81 -21.79 5.45
CA ALA A 314 -1.62 -20.35 5.33
C ALA A 314 -2.72 -19.53 6.02
N THR A 315 -2.35 -18.36 6.50
CA THR A 315 -3.27 -17.38 7.10
C THR A 315 -3.58 -16.21 6.17
N SER A 316 -2.66 -15.86 5.27
CA SER A 316 -2.82 -14.85 4.23
C SER A 316 -1.95 -15.16 3.02
N LEU A 317 -2.35 -14.67 1.84
CA LEU A 317 -1.54 -14.68 0.63
C LEU A 317 -1.70 -13.35 -0.09
N SER A 318 -0.61 -12.82 -0.65
CA SER A 318 -0.62 -11.70 -1.57
C SER A 318 0.32 -11.97 -2.74
N ALA A 319 -0.04 -11.49 -3.91
CA ALA A 319 0.80 -11.58 -5.09
C ALA A 319 0.85 -10.22 -5.81
N GLY A 320 1.93 -9.96 -6.53
CA GLY A 320 2.04 -8.78 -7.38
C GLY A 320 3.46 -8.30 -7.56
N GLU A 321 3.57 -7.18 -8.27
CA GLU A 321 4.85 -6.54 -8.49
C GLU A 321 5.43 -5.99 -7.17
N SER A 322 6.73 -6.24 -6.93
CA SER A 322 7.44 -5.80 -5.73
C SER A 322 8.87 -5.35 -6.04
N GLY A 323 9.37 -4.43 -5.22
CA GLY A 323 10.72 -3.88 -5.34
C GLY A 323 10.96 -3.14 -6.67
N GLY A 324 12.23 -3.04 -7.06
CA GLY A 324 12.61 -2.60 -8.40
C GLY A 324 12.82 -1.11 -8.63
N GLY A 325 12.86 -0.76 -9.91
CA GLY A 325 12.96 0.59 -10.45
C GLY A 325 12.30 0.64 -11.82
N ARG A 326 12.64 1.64 -12.64
CA ARG A 326 11.98 1.85 -13.95
C ARG A 326 12.22 0.75 -14.98
N HIS A 327 13.27 -0.05 -14.80
CA HIS A 327 13.75 -0.99 -15.82
C HIS A 327 13.79 -2.46 -15.39
N PHE A 328 13.65 -2.73 -14.09
CA PHE A 328 13.55 -4.09 -13.56
C PHE A 328 12.62 -4.08 -12.36
N SER A 329 11.94 -5.21 -12.16
CA SER A 329 11.04 -5.40 -11.03
C SER A 329 11.04 -6.87 -10.64
N PHE A 330 10.32 -7.20 -9.57
CA PHE A 330 10.09 -8.59 -9.18
C PHE A 330 8.59 -8.85 -9.16
N PHE A 331 8.17 -10.03 -9.62
CA PHE A 331 6.86 -10.55 -9.27
C PHE A 331 7.01 -11.35 -7.97
N GLU A 332 6.24 -11.03 -6.96
CA GLU A 332 6.29 -11.63 -5.64
C GLU A 332 5.01 -12.39 -5.34
N VAL A 333 5.15 -13.58 -4.75
CA VAL A 333 4.08 -14.29 -4.05
C VAL A 333 4.51 -14.43 -2.59
N TYR A 334 3.79 -13.74 -1.71
CA TYR A 334 4.04 -13.72 -0.27
C TYR A 334 2.92 -14.49 0.45
N ILE A 335 3.32 -15.40 1.34
CA ILE A 335 2.43 -16.28 2.10
C ILE A 335 2.80 -16.21 3.57
N SER A 336 1.83 -15.87 4.42
CA SER A 336 1.97 -16.04 5.87
C SER A 336 1.60 -17.47 6.24
N LEU A 337 2.55 -18.21 6.80
CA LEU A 337 2.40 -19.64 7.09
C LEU A 337 1.92 -19.88 8.53
N THR A 338 1.19 -20.96 8.74
CA THR A 338 0.97 -21.55 10.06
C THR A 338 2.18 -22.42 10.47
N ASP A 339 2.20 -22.92 11.71
CA ASP A 339 3.19 -23.93 12.12
C ASP A 339 3.15 -25.16 11.20
N ALA A 340 1.94 -25.64 10.86
CA ALA A 340 1.75 -26.76 9.94
C ALA A 340 2.23 -26.40 8.52
N GLY A 341 1.92 -25.20 8.02
CA GLY A 341 2.39 -24.75 6.71
C GLY A 341 3.91 -24.60 6.64
N HIS A 342 4.57 -24.25 7.74
CA HIS A 342 6.03 -24.28 7.83
C HIS A 342 6.57 -25.70 7.69
N ASP A 343 5.97 -26.67 8.41
CA ASP A 343 6.40 -28.07 8.34
C ASP A 343 6.08 -28.71 6.96
N HIS A 344 5.14 -28.13 6.21
CA HIS A 344 4.75 -28.49 4.83
C HIS A 344 5.30 -27.54 3.75
N PHE A 345 6.44 -26.87 3.98
CA PHE A 345 7.01 -25.88 3.07
C PHE A 345 7.10 -26.34 1.61
N GLU A 346 7.58 -27.58 1.36
CA GLU A 346 7.74 -28.13 0.01
C GLU A 346 6.39 -28.23 -0.72
N ASP A 347 5.35 -28.69 -0.01
CA ASP A 347 3.98 -28.80 -0.55
C ASP A 347 3.39 -27.42 -0.86
N VAL A 348 3.67 -26.42 -0.01
CA VAL A 348 3.21 -25.04 -0.25
C VAL A 348 3.86 -24.46 -1.52
N VAL A 349 5.18 -24.60 -1.67
CA VAL A 349 5.91 -24.17 -2.88
C VAL A 349 5.37 -24.90 -4.11
N ALA A 350 5.15 -26.21 -4.00
CA ALA A 350 4.59 -27.02 -5.07
C ALA A 350 3.18 -26.55 -5.50
N LEU A 351 2.30 -26.19 -4.56
CA LEU A 351 0.98 -25.66 -4.87
C LEU A 351 1.05 -24.32 -5.61
N VAL A 352 2.01 -23.44 -5.27
CA VAL A 352 2.25 -22.19 -6.01
C VAL A 352 2.58 -22.51 -7.48
N PHE A 353 3.53 -23.43 -7.72
CA PHE A 353 3.91 -23.79 -9.09
C PHE A 353 2.84 -24.59 -9.84
N LYS A 354 2.05 -25.44 -9.16
CA LYS A 354 0.87 -26.09 -9.75
C LYS A 354 -0.15 -25.04 -10.23
N TYR A 355 -0.39 -23.99 -9.44
CA TYR A 355 -1.29 -22.91 -9.84
C TYR A 355 -0.73 -22.11 -11.03
N ILE A 356 0.56 -21.76 -11.02
CA ILE A 356 1.22 -21.11 -12.17
C ILE A 356 1.12 -21.99 -13.43
N HIS A 357 1.29 -23.31 -13.31
CA HIS A 357 1.15 -24.24 -14.42
C HIS A 357 -0.29 -24.28 -14.96
N LEU A 358 -1.29 -24.27 -14.09
CA LEU A 358 -2.70 -24.13 -14.46
C LEU A 358 -2.94 -22.84 -15.26
N LEU A 359 -2.37 -21.70 -14.83
CA LEU A 359 -2.50 -20.44 -15.55
C LEU A 359 -1.88 -20.51 -16.95
N ARG A 360 -0.70 -21.15 -17.09
CA ARG A 360 -0.06 -21.35 -18.40
C ARG A 360 -0.91 -22.22 -19.33
N GLN A 361 -1.46 -23.32 -18.82
CA GLN A 361 -2.34 -24.19 -19.60
C GLN A 361 -3.63 -23.47 -20.02
N ALA A 362 -4.16 -22.62 -19.14
CA ALA A 362 -5.38 -21.89 -19.42
C ALA A 362 -5.20 -20.72 -20.40
N GLY A 363 -4.01 -20.11 -20.44
CA GLY A 363 -3.73 -18.91 -21.24
C GLY A 363 -4.45 -17.65 -20.73
N ALA A 364 -4.07 -16.49 -21.24
CA ALA A 364 -4.72 -15.23 -20.87
C ALA A 364 -6.17 -15.15 -21.41
N ARG A 365 -7.12 -14.78 -20.55
CA ARG A 365 -8.55 -14.74 -20.86
C ARG A 365 -9.05 -13.30 -20.92
N LYS A 366 -9.60 -12.92 -22.07
CA LYS A 366 -10.12 -11.56 -22.29
C LYS A 366 -11.18 -11.15 -21.25
N TRP A 367 -12.08 -12.05 -20.88
CA TRP A 367 -13.15 -11.72 -19.94
C TRP A 367 -12.62 -11.32 -18.54
N ILE A 368 -11.50 -11.92 -18.09
CA ILE A 368 -10.84 -11.57 -16.82
C ILE A 368 -10.23 -10.16 -16.92
N PHE A 369 -9.60 -9.85 -18.05
CA PHE A 369 -9.09 -8.51 -18.32
C PHE A 369 -10.23 -7.48 -18.36
N ASP A 370 -11.34 -7.81 -19.02
CA ASP A 370 -12.50 -6.92 -19.12
C ASP A 370 -13.10 -6.64 -17.73
N GLU A 371 -13.16 -7.64 -16.84
CA GLU A 371 -13.58 -7.45 -15.45
C GLU A 371 -12.64 -6.51 -14.69
N LEU A 372 -11.33 -6.74 -14.75
CA LEU A 372 -10.32 -5.89 -14.11
C LEU A 372 -10.39 -4.45 -14.63
N SER A 373 -10.50 -4.27 -15.95
CA SER A 373 -10.63 -2.97 -16.58
C SER A 373 -11.91 -2.27 -16.11
N ALA A 374 -13.06 -2.98 -16.02
CA ALA A 374 -14.31 -2.42 -15.53
C ALA A 374 -14.24 -1.99 -14.05
N ILE A 375 -13.57 -2.78 -13.20
CA ILE A 375 -13.32 -2.45 -11.79
C ILE A 375 -12.44 -1.20 -11.68
N SER A 376 -11.34 -1.17 -12.44
CA SER A 376 -10.42 -0.03 -12.50
C SER A 376 -11.08 1.26 -13.00
N GLU A 377 -11.85 1.19 -14.09
CA GLU A 377 -12.66 2.29 -14.65
C GLU A 377 -13.58 2.89 -13.57
N THR A 378 -14.29 2.00 -12.88
CA THR A 378 -15.25 2.37 -11.85
C THR A 378 -14.55 3.03 -10.67
N ASN A 379 -13.45 2.44 -10.19
CA ASN A 379 -12.66 2.99 -9.10
C ASN A 379 -12.04 4.35 -9.46
N PHE A 380 -11.48 4.51 -10.66
CA PHE A 380 -10.87 5.78 -11.08
C PHE A 380 -11.91 6.90 -11.22
N HIS A 381 -13.05 6.63 -11.87
CA HIS A 381 -14.05 7.66 -12.14
C HIS A 381 -14.90 8.04 -10.92
N TYR A 382 -15.03 7.13 -9.95
CA TYR A 382 -15.84 7.32 -8.74
C TYR A 382 -15.03 7.16 -7.44
N GLN A 383 -13.73 7.48 -7.50
CA GLN A 383 -12.90 7.61 -6.31
C GLN A 383 -13.39 8.78 -5.43
N ASP A 384 -13.23 8.62 -4.13
CA ASP A 384 -13.50 9.71 -3.19
C ASP A 384 -12.40 10.78 -3.32
N LYS A 385 -12.72 12.04 -3.01
CA LYS A 385 -11.75 13.13 -3.07
C LYS A 385 -10.61 12.86 -2.07
N SER A 386 -9.40 12.69 -2.58
CA SER A 386 -8.20 12.50 -1.78
C SER A 386 -7.75 13.81 -1.10
N SER A 387 -6.96 13.70 -0.03
CA SER A 387 -6.35 14.88 0.60
C SER A 387 -5.40 15.58 -0.39
N PRO A 388 -5.32 16.93 -0.38
CA PRO A 388 -4.45 17.67 -1.30
C PRO A 388 -2.99 17.21 -1.26
N ILE A 389 -2.44 16.97 -0.06
CA ILE A 389 -1.05 16.51 0.13
C ILE A 389 -0.78 15.15 -0.54
N GLY A 390 -1.68 14.16 -0.35
CA GLY A 390 -1.52 12.85 -0.96
C GLY A 390 -1.68 12.90 -2.48
N TYR A 391 -2.56 13.78 -2.97
CA TYR A 391 -2.81 13.96 -4.39
C TYR A 391 -1.61 14.56 -5.11
N VAL A 392 -0.99 15.62 -4.57
CA VAL A 392 0.20 16.23 -5.22
C VAL A 392 1.39 15.30 -5.25
N VAL A 393 1.61 14.49 -4.20
CA VAL A 393 2.68 13.48 -4.15
C VAL A 393 2.47 12.41 -5.23
N TYR A 394 1.25 11.86 -5.30
CA TYR A 394 0.90 10.85 -6.29
C TYR A 394 1.13 11.35 -7.71
N VAL A 395 0.65 12.56 -8.03
CA VAL A 395 0.78 13.13 -9.37
C VAL A 395 2.24 13.50 -9.69
N ALA A 396 3.00 14.06 -8.74
CA ALA A 396 4.41 14.40 -8.96
C ALA A 396 5.25 13.15 -9.27
N SER A 397 5.01 12.06 -8.54
CA SER A 397 5.63 10.76 -8.83
C SER A 397 5.24 10.21 -10.21
N ASN A 398 3.98 10.40 -10.64
CA ASN A 398 3.51 9.98 -11.96
C ASN A 398 4.09 10.80 -13.10
N MET A 399 4.30 12.11 -12.91
CA MET A 399 4.92 12.99 -13.91
C MET A 399 6.28 12.48 -14.37
N GLN A 400 7.00 11.85 -13.44
CA GLN A 400 8.32 11.29 -13.67
C GLN A 400 8.30 10.09 -14.64
N ILE A 401 7.22 9.32 -14.70
CA ILE A 401 7.17 7.98 -15.32
C ILE A 401 6.10 7.79 -16.40
N TYR A 402 5.04 8.61 -16.41
CA TYR A 402 3.94 8.52 -17.38
C TYR A 402 3.91 9.73 -18.32
N PRO A 403 3.36 9.57 -19.54
CA PRO A 403 3.09 10.72 -20.40
C PRO A 403 2.02 11.64 -19.78
N PRO A 404 1.94 12.93 -20.16
CA PRO A 404 1.07 13.88 -19.46
C PRO A 404 -0.42 13.57 -19.50
N ILE A 405 -0.89 12.91 -20.55
CA ILE A 405 -2.28 12.42 -20.64
C ILE A 405 -2.62 11.48 -19.48
N ASP A 406 -1.64 10.70 -19.01
CA ASP A 406 -1.83 9.63 -18.04
C ASP A 406 -1.35 10.03 -16.63
N TRP A 407 -0.95 11.28 -16.37
CA TRP A 407 -0.41 11.71 -15.06
C TRP A 407 -1.38 11.52 -13.88
N LEU A 408 -2.69 11.68 -14.09
CA LEU A 408 -3.68 11.55 -13.02
C LEU A 408 -4.16 10.10 -12.82
N VAL A 409 -4.02 9.24 -13.83
CA VAL A 409 -4.52 7.86 -13.81
C VAL A 409 -3.41 6.83 -13.61
N GLY A 410 -2.19 7.12 -14.08
CA GLY A 410 -1.04 6.22 -14.05
C GLY A 410 -1.37 4.82 -14.58
N SER A 411 -0.92 3.80 -13.85
CA SER A 411 -1.22 2.38 -14.13
C SER A 411 -2.55 1.90 -13.56
N SER A 412 -3.37 2.77 -12.95
CA SER A 412 -4.61 2.34 -12.30
C SER A 412 -5.69 1.87 -13.29
N LEU A 413 -5.51 2.11 -14.59
CA LEU A 413 -6.49 1.82 -15.64
C LEU A 413 -5.87 1.04 -16.81
N PRO A 414 -5.84 -0.30 -16.75
CA PRO A 414 -5.51 -1.11 -17.91
C PRO A 414 -6.59 -0.91 -18.99
N SER A 415 -6.14 -0.64 -20.22
CA SER A 415 -7.00 -0.26 -21.35
C SER A 415 -6.77 -1.10 -22.62
N ARG A 416 -5.70 -1.91 -22.67
CA ARG A 416 -5.36 -2.75 -23.82
C ARG A 416 -5.17 -4.21 -23.41
N PHE A 417 -6.06 -5.10 -23.84
CA PHE A 417 -5.84 -6.53 -23.66
C PHE A 417 -4.75 -7.03 -24.62
N SER A 418 -3.68 -7.61 -24.09
CA SER A 418 -2.63 -8.28 -24.86
C SER A 418 -2.26 -9.61 -24.21
N PRO A 419 -2.75 -10.75 -24.73
CA PRO A 419 -2.42 -12.05 -24.15
C PRO A 419 -0.93 -12.33 -24.21
N ASP A 420 -0.24 -11.95 -25.30
CA ASP A 420 1.20 -12.17 -25.49
C ASP A 420 2.05 -11.50 -24.39
N ILE A 421 1.68 -10.28 -23.98
CA ILE A 421 2.42 -9.53 -22.94
C ILE A 421 2.16 -10.13 -21.55
N ILE A 422 0.91 -10.50 -21.26
CA ILE A 422 0.54 -11.17 -20.00
C ILE A 422 1.25 -12.52 -19.89
N GLU A 423 1.24 -13.30 -20.97
CA GLU A 423 1.87 -14.61 -21.03
C GLU A 423 3.40 -14.52 -20.99
N ALA A 424 4.01 -13.46 -21.53
CA ALA A 424 5.44 -13.21 -21.40
C ALA A 424 5.87 -13.12 -19.93
N VAL A 425 5.17 -12.33 -19.11
CA VAL A 425 5.47 -12.23 -17.67
C VAL A 425 5.17 -13.56 -16.95
N LEU A 426 4.09 -14.24 -17.30
CA LEU A 426 3.78 -15.57 -16.74
C LEU A 426 4.86 -16.61 -17.08
N ASN A 427 5.50 -16.49 -18.23
CA ASN A 427 6.60 -17.35 -18.66
C ASN A 427 7.92 -17.07 -17.92
N ASP A 428 8.05 -15.93 -17.24
CA ASP A 428 9.19 -15.66 -16.35
C ASP A 428 9.05 -16.36 -14.98
N LEU A 429 7.82 -16.69 -14.56
CA LEU A 429 7.50 -17.29 -13.25
C LEU A 429 7.88 -18.79 -13.13
N THR A 430 9.13 -19.14 -13.39
CA THR A 430 9.62 -20.53 -13.53
C THR A 430 10.47 -20.99 -12.36
N PRO A 431 10.64 -22.31 -12.16
CA PRO A 431 11.61 -22.87 -11.21
C PRO A 431 13.06 -22.42 -11.47
N GLN A 432 13.40 -22.08 -12.72
CA GLN A 432 14.73 -21.61 -13.13
C GLN A 432 15.00 -20.16 -12.72
N ASN A 433 13.95 -19.34 -12.64
CA ASN A 433 14.06 -17.92 -12.32
C ASN A 433 13.70 -17.57 -10.88
N VAL A 434 13.30 -18.56 -10.07
CA VAL A 434 12.79 -18.31 -8.72
C VAL A 434 13.91 -18.02 -7.72
N ARG A 435 13.62 -17.12 -6.78
CA ARG A 435 14.34 -16.97 -5.52
C ARG A 435 13.32 -17.17 -4.40
N ILE A 436 13.62 -18.03 -3.43
CA ILE A 436 12.69 -18.39 -2.36
C ILE A 436 13.28 -17.91 -1.03
N PHE A 437 12.55 -17.07 -0.31
CA PHE A 437 12.90 -16.61 1.03
C PHE A 437 11.93 -17.25 2.02
N TRP A 438 12.46 -18.15 2.85
CA TRP A 438 11.72 -18.84 3.89
C TRP A 438 12.15 -18.28 5.24
N VAL A 439 11.25 -17.52 5.86
CA VAL A 439 11.55 -16.74 7.06
C VAL A 439 10.88 -17.39 8.27
N SER A 440 11.66 -17.75 9.29
CA SER A 440 11.15 -18.43 10.48
C SER A 440 12.10 -18.29 11.67
N THR A 441 11.52 -18.09 12.86
CA THR A 441 12.28 -18.15 14.13
C THR A 441 12.81 -19.55 14.43
N LYS A 442 12.29 -20.62 13.80
CA LYS A 442 12.81 -21.99 13.95
C LYS A 442 14.22 -22.19 13.36
N PHE A 443 14.69 -21.25 12.52
CA PHE A 443 16.05 -21.30 11.96
C PHE A 443 17.11 -20.67 12.87
N ASP A 444 16.71 -20.06 13.99
CA ASP A 444 17.64 -19.48 14.95
C ASP A 444 18.68 -20.53 15.41
N GLY A 445 19.95 -20.13 15.43
CA GLY A 445 21.10 -21.00 15.68
C GLY A 445 21.50 -21.96 14.55
N ASN A 446 20.75 -22.01 13.44
CA ASN A 446 21.00 -22.92 12.29
C ASN A 446 21.34 -22.17 10.98
N THR A 447 21.77 -20.91 11.09
CA THR A 447 22.21 -20.07 9.98
C THR A 447 23.72 -19.85 10.01
N ASP A 448 24.34 -19.65 8.85
CA ASP A 448 25.81 -19.55 8.70
C ASP A 448 26.30 -18.19 8.20
N SER A 449 25.39 -17.30 7.83
CA SER A 449 25.67 -16.01 7.20
C SER A 449 24.88 -14.88 7.86
N MET A 450 25.34 -13.64 7.67
CA MET A 450 24.69 -12.46 8.23
C MET A 450 24.74 -11.30 7.23
N GLU A 451 23.59 -10.67 7.00
CA GLU A 451 23.48 -9.46 6.19
C GLU A 451 24.12 -8.27 6.94
N PRO A 452 24.99 -7.47 6.31
CA PRO A 452 25.85 -6.53 7.02
C PRO A 452 25.16 -5.31 7.64
N TRP A 453 24.02 -4.84 7.12
CA TRP A 453 23.43 -3.57 7.55
C TRP A 453 22.41 -3.73 8.67
N TYR A 454 21.59 -4.79 8.56
CA TYR A 454 20.54 -5.10 9.51
C TYR A 454 20.85 -6.32 10.36
N GLU A 455 21.99 -6.98 10.15
CA GLU A 455 22.39 -8.17 10.92
C GLU A 455 21.33 -9.27 10.81
N THR A 456 20.80 -9.46 9.59
CA THR A 456 19.82 -10.53 9.33
C THR A 456 20.56 -11.84 9.20
N ALA A 457 20.38 -12.74 10.17
CA ALA A 457 20.95 -14.08 10.12
C ALA A 457 20.23 -14.93 9.06
N TYR A 458 21.01 -15.58 8.19
CA TYR A 458 20.48 -16.40 7.10
C TYR A 458 21.41 -17.54 6.70
N SER A 459 20.89 -18.52 5.97
CA SER A 459 21.66 -19.47 5.18
C SER A 459 21.12 -19.52 3.75
N LEU A 460 22.00 -19.80 2.79
CA LEU A 460 21.69 -19.82 1.37
C LEU A 460 22.08 -21.16 0.78
N GLU A 461 21.14 -21.77 0.07
CA GLU A 461 21.40 -22.97 -0.73
C GLU A 461 20.88 -22.84 -2.15
N LYS A 462 21.42 -23.66 -3.05
CA LYS A 462 20.94 -23.79 -4.42
C LYS A 462 19.81 -24.81 -4.47
N ILE A 463 18.72 -24.45 -5.15
CA ILE A 463 17.58 -25.33 -5.38
C ILE A 463 17.52 -25.71 -6.86
N SER A 464 17.48 -27.01 -7.16
CA SER A 464 17.36 -27.46 -8.55
C SER A 464 15.91 -27.41 -9.01
N SER A 465 15.67 -27.14 -10.30
CA SER A 465 14.32 -27.24 -10.89
C SER A 465 13.72 -28.63 -10.70
N SER A 466 14.54 -29.69 -10.80
CA SER A 466 14.09 -31.07 -10.59
C SER A 466 13.58 -31.31 -9.16
N ALA A 467 14.13 -30.63 -8.14
CA ALA A 467 13.59 -30.71 -6.79
C ALA A 467 12.18 -30.11 -6.70
N ILE A 468 11.96 -28.95 -7.33
CA ILE A 468 10.64 -28.31 -7.37
C ILE A 468 9.64 -29.18 -8.14
N GLU A 469 10.05 -29.79 -9.25
CA GLU A 469 9.23 -30.74 -10.01
C GLU A 469 8.83 -31.96 -9.15
N GLN A 470 9.77 -32.53 -8.39
CA GLN A 470 9.47 -33.63 -7.46
C GLN A 470 8.50 -33.20 -6.34
N TRP A 471 8.59 -31.97 -5.85
CA TRP A 471 7.62 -31.43 -4.90
C TRP A 471 6.24 -31.31 -5.53
N MET A 472 6.15 -30.84 -6.78
CA MET A 472 4.89 -30.76 -7.54
C MET A 472 4.24 -32.14 -7.73
N GLU A 473 5.02 -33.19 -7.99
CA GLU A 473 4.50 -34.56 -8.14
C GLU A 473 3.91 -35.13 -6.83
N LYS A 474 4.50 -34.79 -5.68
CA LYS A 474 4.10 -35.30 -4.36
C LYS A 474 2.96 -34.50 -3.72
N ALA A 475 2.89 -33.21 -4.00
CA ALA A 475 1.94 -32.31 -3.36
C ALA A 475 0.49 -32.74 -3.65
N PRO A 476 -0.45 -32.49 -2.71
CA PRO A 476 -1.83 -32.89 -2.88
C PRO A 476 -2.47 -32.23 -4.11
N ASP A 477 -3.44 -32.91 -4.71
CA ASP A 477 -4.29 -32.31 -5.73
C ASP A 477 -5.35 -31.43 -5.06
N GLY A 478 -5.20 -30.12 -5.27
CA GLY A 478 -6.02 -29.11 -4.62
C GLY A 478 -7.36 -28.82 -5.29
N ASN A 479 -7.73 -29.49 -6.40
CA ASN A 479 -8.84 -29.03 -7.26
C ASN A 479 -8.71 -27.53 -7.61
N LEU A 480 -7.50 -27.12 -7.97
CA LEU A 480 -7.21 -25.75 -8.38
C LEU A 480 -7.91 -25.43 -9.70
N HIS A 481 -8.58 -24.28 -9.79
CA HIS A 481 -9.21 -23.82 -11.01
C HIS A 481 -9.19 -22.29 -11.11
N LEU A 482 -9.49 -21.76 -12.29
CA LEU A 482 -9.68 -20.32 -12.50
C LEU A 482 -10.92 -19.83 -11.74
N PRO A 483 -10.97 -18.54 -11.38
CA PRO A 483 -12.19 -17.94 -10.84
C PRO A 483 -13.33 -18.01 -11.85
N VAL A 484 -14.56 -17.93 -11.32
CA VAL A 484 -15.77 -17.75 -12.12
C VAL A 484 -16.05 -16.25 -12.31
N PRO A 485 -16.85 -15.85 -13.32
CA PRO A 485 -17.20 -14.45 -13.53
C PRO A 485 -17.83 -13.78 -12.31
N ASN A 486 -17.36 -12.59 -11.98
CA ASN A 486 -17.75 -11.88 -10.77
C ASN A 486 -19.12 -11.19 -10.95
N MET A 487 -20.13 -11.72 -10.26
CA MET A 487 -21.51 -11.22 -10.36
C MET A 487 -21.74 -9.84 -9.70
N PHE A 488 -20.80 -9.34 -8.90
CA PHE A 488 -20.92 -8.09 -8.16
C PHE A 488 -20.39 -6.87 -8.89
N ILE A 489 -19.71 -7.05 -10.03
CA ILE A 489 -19.21 -5.92 -10.83
C ILE A 489 -20.40 -5.05 -11.28
N PRO A 490 -20.40 -3.74 -10.96
CA PRO A 490 -21.52 -2.88 -11.26
C PRO A 490 -21.54 -2.50 -12.75
N THR A 491 -22.65 -2.79 -13.44
CA THR A 491 -22.87 -2.34 -14.84
C THR A 491 -23.76 -1.10 -14.97
N ASP A 492 -24.55 -0.77 -13.95
CA ASP A 492 -25.34 0.47 -13.87
C ASP A 492 -24.69 1.41 -12.84
N LEU A 493 -24.17 2.53 -13.33
CA LEU A 493 -23.55 3.58 -12.52
C LEU A 493 -24.30 4.93 -12.69
N SER A 494 -25.57 4.87 -13.12
CA SER A 494 -26.38 6.07 -13.31
C SER A 494 -26.68 6.78 -11.99
N ILE A 495 -26.49 8.10 -11.97
CA ILE A 495 -26.82 8.94 -10.81
C ILE A 495 -28.33 9.20 -10.81
N LYS A 496 -29.00 8.84 -9.72
CA LYS A 496 -30.44 9.06 -9.57
C LYS A 496 -30.73 10.53 -9.28
N THR A 497 -31.63 11.14 -10.06
CA THR A 497 -32.08 12.52 -9.82
C THR A 497 -32.98 12.58 -8.59
N VAL A 498 -32.69 13.52 -7.69
CA VAL A 498 -33.44 13.73 -6.46
C VAL A 498 -34.21 15.05 -6.60
N SER A 499 -35.54 15.00 -6.53
CA SER A 499 -36.39 16.19 -6.70
C SER A 499 -36.35 17.15 -5.52
N ASN A 500 -36.08 16.67 -4.30
CA ASN A 500 -36.07 17.48 -3.08
C ASN A 500 -34.70 17.43 -2.39
N LYS A 501 -34.06 18.59 -2.21
CA LYS A 501 -32.86 18.72 -1.37
C LYS A 501 -33.26 18.51 0.09
N MET A 502 -32.99 17.32 0.63
CA MET A 502 -33.21 16.99 2.03
C MET A 502 -31.91 17.17 2.83
N ASN A 503 -31.93 18.08 3.81
CA ASN A 503 -30.75 18.34 4.65
C ASN A 503 -30.51 17.22 5.69
N PHE A 504 -31.57 16.55 6.14
CA PHE A 504 -31.54 15.52 7.17
C PHE A 504 -32.27 14.23 6.72
N PRO A 505 -31.94 13.07 7.31
CA PRO A 505 -32.71 11.84 7.09
C PRO A 505 -34.17 11.99 7.49
N VAL A 506 -35.07 11.47 6.65
CA VAL A 506 -36.52 11.46 6.88
C VAL A 506 -37.01 10.06 7.22
N LEU A 507 -37.99 9.98 8.13
CA LEU A 507 -38.62 8.72 8.50
C LEU A 507 -39.64 8.32 7.42
N LEU A 508 -39.31 7.33 6.60
CA LEU A 508 -40.20 6.84 5.54
C LEU A 508 -41.21 5.82 6.04
N ARG A 509 -40.82 4.98 7.00
CA ARG A 509 -41.66 3.91 7.53
C ARG A 509 -41.44 3.74 9.02
N LYS A 510 -42.55 3.61 9.75
CA LYS A 510 -42.56 3.25 11.18
C LYS A 510 -43.59 2.14 11.37
N SER A 511 -43.14 1.00 11.88
CA SER A 511 -43.99 -0.11 12.33
C SER A 511 -43.56 -0.58 13.72
N PRO A 512 -44.31 -1.48 14.37
CA PRO A 512 -43.86 -2.10 15.62
C PRO A 512 -42.52 -2.86 15.49
N TYR A 513 -42.13 -3.26 14.27
CA TYR A 513 -40.96 -4.10 14.01
C TYR A 513 -39.77 -3.36 13.38
N SER A 514 -39.98 -2.21 12.73
CA SER A 514 -38.87 -1.47 12.09
C SER A 514 -39.14 0.03 11.97
N ARG A 515 -38.04 0.79 11.89
CA ARG A 515 -38.01 2.20 11.51
C ARG A 515 -37.07 2.35 10.33
N LEU A 516 -37.54 2.94 9.23
CA LEU A 516 -36.73 3.18 8.04
C LEU A 516 -36.49 4.69 7.89
N TRP A 517 -35.23 5.07 8.05
CA TRP A 517 -34.75 6.42 7.76
C TRP A 517 -34.09 6.44 6.38
N TYR A 518 -34.29 7.53 5.65
CA TYR A 518 -33.74 7.69 4.30
C TYR A 518 -33.24 9.11 4.10
N LYS A 519 -32.06 9.22 3.49
CA LYS A 519 -31.53 10.47 2.95
C LYS A 519 -30.87 10.16 1.60
N PRO A 520 -31.33 10.76 0.49
CA PRO A 520 -30.58 10.70 -0.76
C PRO A 520 -29.30 11.54 -0.64
N ASP A 521 -28.26 11.14 -1.35
CA ASP A 521 -27.08 11.98 -1.49
C ASP A 521 -27.39 13.23 -2.33
N THR A 522 -27.01 14.39 -1.80
CA THR A 522 -27.16 15.69 -2.46
C THR A 522 -25.85 16.47 -2.51
N LEU A 523 -24.75 15.86 -2.05
CA LEU A 523 -23.44 16.50 -1.91
C LEU A 523 -22.43 15.88 -2.86
N PHE A 524 -22.31 14.55 -2.86
CA PHE A 524 -21.22 13.86 -3.55
C PHE A 524 -21.59 13.47 -4.99
N SER A 525 -22.88 13.23 -5.27
CA SER A 525 -23.41 12.81 -6.57
C SER A 525 -22.72 11.55 -7.11
N MET A 526 -22.51 10.56 -6.23
CA MET A 526 -21.81 9.31 -6.55
C MET A 526 -22.79 8.12 -6.67
N PRO A 527 -22.50 7.09 -7.48
CA PRO A 527 -23.32 5.89 -7.60
C PRO A 527 -23.06 4.93 -6.42
N LYS A 528 -23.00 5.48 -5.22
CA LYS A 528 -22.70 4.77 -3.97
C LYS A 528 -23.85 4.94 -2.99
N GLY A 529 -23.96 4.00 -2.06
CA GLY A 529 -24.95 4.07 -0.99
C GLY A 529 -24.45 3.42 0.30
N TYR A 530 -25.20 3.65 1.36
CA TYR A 530 -25.02 3.03 2.67
C TYR A 530 -26.35 2.47 3.12
N CYS A 531 -26.36 1.19 3.48
CA CYS A 531 -27.47 0.52 4.13
C CYS A 531 -27.01 0.09 5.51
N ILE A 532 -27.56 0.71 6.54
CA ILE A 532 -27.26 0.42 7.94
C ILE A 532 -28.51 -0.17 8.58
N ILE A 533 -28.38 -1.35 9.18
CA ILE A 533 -29.47 -2.08 9.82
C ILE A 533 -29.08 -2.38 11.26
N ASP A 534 -29.72 -1.69 12.20
CA ASP A 534 -29.61 -1.96 13.63
C ASP A 534 -30.63 -3.01 14.07
N PHE A 535 -30.13 -4.13 14.61
CA PHE A 535 -30.92 -5.16 15.26
C PHE A 535 -30.97 -4.88 16.77
N ILE A 536 -32.12 -4.36 17.22
CA ILE A 536 -32.37 -4.06 18.63
C ILE A 536 -32.92 -5.31 19.33
N CYS A 537 -32.09 -5.89 20.18
CA CYS A 537 -32.35 -7.07 20.99
C CYS A 537 -32.32 -6.69 22.49
N PRO A 538 -33.46 -6.42 23.14
CA PRO A 538 -33.51 -5.97 24.53
C PRO A 538 -32.83 -6.91 25.55
N GLN A 539 -32.76 -8.20 25.24
CA GLN A 539 -32.12 -9.21 26.09
C GLN A 539 -30.60 -9.32 25.88
N SER A 540 -30.02 -8.59 24.92
CA SER A 540 -28.60 -8.70 24.59
C SER A 540 -27.69 -8.28 25.75
N ARG A 541 -28.13 -7.35 26.61
CA ARG A 541 -27.35 -6.87 27.77
C ARG A 541 -28.17 -6.79 29.06
N SER A 542 -29.19 -7.64 29.21
CA SER A 542 -29.99 -7.69 30.44
C SER A 542 -29.23 -8.24 31.65
N SER A 543 -28.11 -8.95 31.42
CA SER A 543 -27.17 -9.38 32.46
C SER A 543 -25.72 -9.38 31.94
N PRO A 544 -24.71 -9.47 32.82
CA PRO A 544 -23.32 -9.67 32.39
C PRO A 544 -23.14 -10.92 31.51
N GLU A 545 -23.85 -12.01 31.83
CA GLU A 545 -23.84 -13.23 31.04
C GLU A 545 -24.40 -12.99 29.63
N SER A 546 -25.56 -12.33 29.52
CA SER A 546 -26.16 -12.04 28.21
C SER A 546 -25.27 -11.13 27.36
N ALA A 547 -24.59 -10.17 27.98
CA ALA A 547 -23.65 -9.27 27.29
C ALA A 547 -22.45 -10.04 26.71
N VAL A 548 -21.90 -10.99 27.48
CA VAL A 548 -20.81 -11.86 27.01
C VAL A 548 -21.30 -12.78 25.89
N LEU A 549 -22.50 -13.38 26.03
CA LEU A 549 -23.08 -14.23 24.98
C LEU A 549 -23.35 -13.47 23.69
N THR A 550 -23.83 -12.22 23.78
CA THR A 550 -24.02 -11.33 22.61
C THR A 550 -22.69 -11.03 21.95
N CYS A 551 -21.65 -10.74 22.72
CA CYS A 551 -20.30 -10.52 22.20
C CYS A 551 -19.79 -11.76 21.45
N ILE A 552 -19.91 -12.96 22.05
CA ILE A 552 -19.54 -14.22 21.42
C ILE A 552 -20.35 -14.45 20.13
N PHE A 553 -21.67 -14.21 20.16
CA PHE A 553 -22.53 -14.32 18.98
C PHE A 553 -22.06 -13.42 17.83
N VAL A 554 -21.79 -12.13 18.10
CA VAL A 554 -21.30 -11.20 17.07
C VAL A 554 -19.97 -11.67 16.50
N TRP A 555 -19.05 -12.11 17.35
CA TRP A 555 -17.76 -12.63 16.89
C TRP A 555 -17.89 -13.91 16.05
N LEU A 556 -18.77 -14.81 16.43
CA LEU A 556 -19.07 -16.01 15.63
C LEU A 556 -19.73 -15.65 14.31
N LEU A 557 -20.60 -14.64 14.28
CA LEU A 557 -21.23 -14.19 13.06
C LEU A 557 -20.23 -13.55 12.10
N LYS A 558 -19.31 -12.73 12.62
CA LYS A 558 -18.16 -12.19 11.86
C LYS A 558 -17.29 -13.31 11.28
N ASP A 559 -17.01 -14.34 12.08
CA ASP A 559 -16.27 -15.52 11.66
C ASP A 559 -16.97 -16.29 10.55
N TYR A 560 -18.26 -16.56 10.74
CA TYR A 560 -19.10 -17.30 9.80
C TYR A 560 -19.24 -16.58 8.45
N LEU A 561 -19.41 -15.26 8.47
CA LEU A 561 -19.52 -14.45 7.27
C LEU A 561 -18.15 -14.11 6.66
N ASN A 562 -17.05 -14.50 7.33
CA ASN A 562 -15.68 -14.33 6.87
C ASN A 562 -15.23 -12.85 6.87
N GLU A 563 -15.80 -11.99 7.73
CA GLU A 563 -15.33 -10.61 7.98
C GLU A 563 -13.89 -10.56 8.54
N TYR A 564 -13.36 -11.73 8.95
CA TYR A 564 -12.01 -11.88 9.47
C TYR A 564 -10.87 -11.61 8.48
N GLY A 565 -11.16 -11.50 7.17
CA GLY A 565 -10.18 -11.00 6.19
C GLY A 565 -9.67 -9.59 6.55
N LYS A 566 -10.52 -8.73 7.14
CA LYS A 566 -10.14 -7.35 7.51
C LYS A 566 -9.40 -7.23 8.84
N TYR A 567 -9.65 -8.12 9.81
CA TYR A 567 -9.04 -8.01 11.15
C TYR A 567 -7.59 -8.52 11.23
N GLN A 568 -7.08 -9.24 10.24
CA GLN A 568 -5.64 -9.58 10.19
C GLN A 568 -4.74 -8.41 9.79
N ARG A 569 -5.29 -7.32 9.21
CA ARG A 569 -4.53 -6.09 8.91
C ARG A 569 -4.40 -5.12 10.09
N LEU A 570 -5.09 -5.37 11.21
CA LEU A 570 -5.05 -4.54 12.41
C LEU A 570 -4.91 -5.40 13.67
N ARG A 571 -3.69 -5.83 14.01
CA ARG A 571 -3.03 -5.51 15.31
C ARG A 571 -1.75 -6.29 15.59
N TYR A 572 -0.76 -5.51 16.01
CA TYR A 572 0.29 -5.84 16.96
C TYR A 572 -0.29 -6.27 18.32
N HIS A 573 0.15 -7.42 18.86
CA HIS A 573 0.60 -7.67 20.25
C HIS A 573 0.73 -9.18 20.50
N VAL A 574 1.97 -9.66 20.64
CA VAL A 574 2.36 -11.09 20.61
C VAL A 574 2.45 -11.76 22.00
N SER A 575 2.21 -11.07 23.10
CA SER A 575 2.58 -11.62 24.43
C SER A 575 1.66 -12.73 24.99
N LEU A 576 0.43 -12.91 24.49
CA LEU A 576 -0.52 -13.90 25.03
C LEU A 576 -0.77 -15.12 24.14
N TYR A 577 -0.21 -15.16 22.92
CA TYR A 577 -0.38 -16.27 21.99
C TYR A 577 0.39 -17.54 22.43
N VAL A 578 1.49 -17.37 23.18
CA VAL A 578 2.35 -18.48 23.64
C VAL A 578 1.65 -19.37 24.67
N THR A 579 0.75 -18.82 25.50
CA THR A 579 -0.06 -19.63 26.43
C THR A 579 -1.25 -20.27 25.72
N PHE A 580 -1.80 -19.62 24.68
CA PHE A 580 -2.89 -20.13 23.86
C PHE A 580 -2.48 -21.37 23.04
N VAL A 581 -1.30 -21.35 22.41
CA VAL A 581 -0.74 -22.49 21.68
C VAL A 581 -0.43 -23.68 22.60
N LYS A 582 -0.09 -23.43 23.88
CA LYS A 582 0.16 -24.50 24.85
C LYS A 582 -1.11 -25.20 25.34
N MET A 583 -2.26 -24.51 25.40
CA MET A 583 -3.56 -25.12 25.75
C MET A 583 -4.26 -25.80 24.57
N CYS A 584 -4.00 -25.37 23.33
CA CYS A 584 -4.64 -25.93 22.13
C CYS A 584 -3.94 -27.16 21.54
N LYS A 585 -2.81 -27.62 22.11
CA LYS A 585 -2.08 -28.81 21.62
C LYS A 585 -2.89 -30.12 21.67
N ASP A 586 -3.99 -30.16 22.42
CA ASP A 586 -4.86 -31.35 22.51
C ASP A 586 -6.13 -31.26 21.63
N LEU A 587 -6.32 -30.17 20.87
CA LEU A 587 -7.48 -29.98 20.00
C LEU A 587 -7.04 -30.00 18.52
N THR A 588 -6.97 -31.19 17.94
CA THR A 588 -6.81 -31.41 16.49
C THR A 588 -8.08 -30.97 15.76
N ILE A 589 -8.27 -29.65 15.57
CA ILE A 589 -9.39 -29.12 14.76
C ILE A 589 -8.95 -29.11 13.30
N GLU A 590 -8.96 -30.29 12.69
CA GLU A 590 -9.04 -30.45 11.23
C GLU A 590 -10.52 -30.49 10.83
N LYS A 591 -11.08 -29.41 10.26
CA LYS A 591 -12.01 -29.43 9.10
C LYS A 591 -12.79 -28.13 8.85
N LYS A 592 -13.02 -27.91 7.55
CA LYS A 592 -14.04 -27.12 6.83
C LYS A 592 -14.27 -25.67 7.28
N PHE A 593 -13.43 -24.77 6.78
CA PHE A 593 -13.81 -23.38 6.55
C PHE A 593 -14.89 -23.31 5.46
N GLN A 594 -16.11 -22.93 5.82
CA GLN A 594 -17.20 -22.67 4.88
C GLN A 594 -17.61 -21.18 4.99
N GLY A 595 -16.64 -20.29 4.81
CA GLY A 595 -16.86 -18.84 4.76
C GLY A 595 -17.59 -18.41 3.50
N LEU A 596 -18.08 -17.17 3.49
CA LEU A 596 -18.70 -16.56 2.31
C LEU A 596 -17.60 -16.19 1.29
N PHE A 597 -17.25 -17.09 0.36
CA PHE A 597 -16.25 -16.80 -0.68
C PHE A 597 -16.71 -15.67 -1.63
N ASP A 598 -18.02 -15.49 -1.77
CA ASP A 598 -18.65 -14.37 -2.47
C ASP A 598 -18.29 -12.98 -1.89
N THR A 599 -17.73 -12.88 -0.67
CA THR A 599 -17.34 -11.56 -0.10
C THR A 599 -16.15 -10.97 -0.78
N TYR A 600 -15.21 -11.81 -1.22
CA TYR A 600 -14.02 -11.35 -1.91
C TYR A 600 -14.39 -10.73 -3.26
N ASP A 601 -15.26 -11.41 -4.01
CA ASP A 601 -15.79 -10.92 -5.28
C ASP A 601 -16.53 -9.59 -5.12
N ALA A 602 -17.36 -9.48 -4.07
CA ALA A 602 -18.03 -8.22 -3.74
C ALA A 602 -17.02 -7.11 -3.38
N GLU A 603 -16.00 -7.42 -2.57
CA GLU A 603 -14.99 -6.45 -2.14
C GLU A 603 -14.18 -5.91 -3.31
N ILE A 604 -13.71 -6.79 -4.22
CA ILE A 604 -13.05 -6.38 -5.46
C ILE A 604 -13.95 -5.48 -6.30
N ALA A 605 -15.24 -5.80 -6.37
CA ALA A 605 -16.22 -5.01 -7.11
C ALA A 605 -16.62 -3.68 -6.42
N GLY A 606 -15.96 -3.31 -5.31
CA GLY A 606 -16.21 -2.06 -4.58
C GLY A 606 -17.47 -2.10 -3.72
N LEU A 607 -17.85 -3.28 -3.23
CA LEU A 607 -18.92 -3.50 -2.28
C LEU A 607 -18.37 -4.09 -0.98
N GLY A 608 -18.67 -3.43 0.14
CA GLY A 608 -18.27 -3.88 1.46
C GLY A 608 -19.48 -4.18 2.34
N TYR A 609 -19.27 -5.04 3.34
CA TYR A 609 -20.15 -5.11 4.50
C TYR A 609 -19.34 -5.16 5.79
N TRP A 610 -19.98 -4.82 6.90
CA TRP A 610 -19.40 -4.85 8.22
C TRP A 610 -20.46 -5.18 9.27
N ILE A 611 -20.09 -5.93 10.30
CA ILE A 611 -20.97 -6.26 11.42
C ILE A 611 -20.35 -5.72 12.69
N SER A 612 -21.17 -5.25 13.63
CA SER A 612 -20.67 -4.90 14.95
C SER A 612 -21.67 -5.12 16.06
N GLY A 613 -21.17 -5.35 17.26
CA GLY A 613 -21.99 -5.34 18.45
C GLY A 613 -22.18 -3.90 18.92
N ASN A 614 -23.40 -3.54 19.31
CA ASN A 614 -23.69 -2.26 19.94
C ASN A 614 -24.30 -2.49 21.35
N CYS A 615 -24.78 -1.42 21.99
CA CYS A 615 -25.33 -1.50 23.34
C CYS A 615 -26.68 -2.24 23.43
N CYS A 616 -27.37 -2.40 22.30
CA CYS A 616 -28.72 -2.93 22.25
C CYS A 616 -28.83 -4.20 21.40
N GLY A 617 -27.73 -4.71 20.84
CA GLY A 617 -27.72 -5.86 19.93
C GLY A 617 -26.54 -5.79 18.98
N PHE A 618 -26.81 -5.76 17.68
CA PHE A 618 -25.78 -5.68 16.65
C PHE A 618 -26.23 -4.87 15.43
N GLU A 619 -25.28 -4.35 14.67
CA GLU A 619 -25.47 -3.59 13.44
C GLU A 619 -24.91 -4.39 12.25
N VAL A 620 -25.60 -4.31 11.12
CA VAL A 620 -25.10 -4.74 9.81
C VAL A 620 -25.06 -3.53 8.90
N THR A 621 -23.87 -3.22 8.38
CA THR A 621 -23.66 -2.15 7.41
C THR A 621 -23.24 -2.76 6.08
N VAL A 622 -23.87 -2.34 4.98
CA VAL A 622 -23.47 -2.64 3.60
C VAL A 622 -23.25 -1.32 2.87
N SER A 623 -22.12 -1.17 2.18
CA SER A 623 -21.75 0.07 1.50
C SER A 623 -21.02 -0.18 0.18
N GLY A 624 -20.96 0.84 -0.68
CA GLY A 624 -20.30 0.76 -1.99
C GLY A 624 -21.25 1.06 -3.14
N TYR A 625 -20.97 0.51 -4.33
CA TYR A 625 -21.74 0.79 -5.55
C TYR A 625 -23.18 0.29 -5.49
N ASN A 626 -24.16 1.18 -5.68
CA ASN A 626 -25.56 0.89 -5.32
C ASN A 626 -26.24 -0.17 -6.20
N HIS A 627 -25.72 -0.50 -7.38
CA HIS A 627 -26.36 -1.43 -8.32
C HIS A 627 -26.46 -2.86 -7.78
N LYS A 628 -25.34 -3.43 -7.29
CA LYS A 628 -25.28 -4.82 -6.80
C LYS A 628 -25.42 -4.93 -5.26
N MET A 629 -25.52 -3.79 -4.57
CA MET A 629 -25.66 -3.71 -3.11
C MET A 629 -26.82 -4.53 -2.54
N ARG A 630 -27.97 -4.52 -3.22
CA ARG A 630 -29.15 -5.30 -2.79
C ARG A 630 -28.85 -6.80 -2.76
N ILE A 631 -28.13 -7.31 -3.75
CA ILE A 631 -27.77 -8.74 -3.85
C ILE A 631 -26.84 -9.12 -2.71
N LEU A 632 -25.84 -8.28 -2.42
CA LEU A 632 -24.95 -8.50 -1.28
C LEU A 632 -25.73 -8.49 0.04
N LEU A 633 -26.61 -7.51 0.23
CA LEU A 633 -27.45 -7.42 1.43
C LEU A 633 -28.34 -8.66 1.60
N GLU A 634 -29.02 -9.11 0.55
CA GLU A 634 -29.85 -10.32 0.58
C GLU A 634 -29.03 -11.56 0.97
N LYS A 635 -27.82 -11.74 0.40
CA LYS A 635 -26.90 -12.83 0.77
C LYS A 635 -26.44 -12.76 2.22
N VAL A 636 -26.07 -11.56 2.71
CA VAL A 636 -25.62 -11.37 4.11
C VAL A 636 -26.77 -11.68 5.06
N ILE A 637 -27.96 -11.14 4.83
CA ILE A 637 -29.14 -11.39 5.69
C ILE A 637 -29.54 -12.86 5.65
N ASP A 638 -29.59 -13.50 4.48
CA ASP A 638 -29.92 -14.93 4.36
C ASP A 638 -28.98 -15.79 5.22
N ARG A 639 -27.68 -15.50 5.18
CA ARG A 639 -26.68 -16.19 6.01
C ARG A 639 -26.83 -15.93 7.50
N ILE A 640 -27.15 -14.71 7.90
CA ILE A 640 -27.47 -14.39 9.30
C ILE A 640 -28.68 -15.21 9.76
N THR A 641 -29.73 -15.29 8.94
CA THR A 641 -30.95 -16.04 9.30
C THR A 641 -30.75 -17.56 9.35
N ASN A 642 -29.78 -18.08 8.60
CA ASN A 642 -29.41 -19.50 8.56
C ASN A 642 -28.19 -19.84 9.42
N PHE A 643 -27.70 -18.90 10.23
CA PHE A 643 -26.48 -19.07 11.01
C PHE A 643 -26.61 -20.24 12.00
N LYS A 644 -25.62 -21.13 11.98
CA LYS A 644 -25.51 -22.28 12.91
C LYS A 644 -24.16 -22.23 13.59
N VAL A 645 -24.19 -22.33 14.92
CA VAL A 645 -22.96 -22.34 15.73
C VAL A 645 -22.30 -23.71 15.62
N GLU A 646 -21.07 -23.74 15.15
CA GLU A 646 -20.21 -24.92 15.21
C GLU A 646 -19.52 -24.99 16.58
N PRO A 647 -19.60 -26.13 17.31
CA PRO A 647 -19.05 -26.25 18.66
C PRO A 647 -17.56 -25.88 18.77
N ASP A 648 -16.76 -26.29 17.79
CA ASP A 648 -15.33 -26.03 17.77
C ASP A 648 -15.02 -24.54 17.60
N ARG A 649 -15.76 -23.85 16.71
CA ARG A 649 -15.65 -22.40 16.51
C ARG A 649 -16.12 -21.63 17.74
N PHE A 650 -17.20 -22.09 18.38
CA PHE A 650 -17.67 -21.52 19.63
C PHE A 650 -16.58 -21.56 20.71
N PHE A 651 -15.87 -22.69 20.86
CA PHE A 651 -14.80 -22.81 21.84
C PHE A 651 -13.66 -21.82 21.56
N VAL A 652 -13.20 -21.74 20.31
CA VAL A 652 -12.15 -20.80 19.89
C VAL A 652 -12.54 -19.35 20.19
N ILE A 653 -13.74 -18.93 19.80
CA ILE A 653 -14.22 -17.56 20.03
C ILE A 653 -14.45 -17.28 21.52
N LYS A 654 -14.98 -18.25 22.27
CA LYS A 654 -15.17 -18.13 23.72
C LYS A 654 -13.84 -17.86 24.44
N VAL A 655 -12.81 -18.64 24.14
CA VAL A 655 -11.47 -18.44 24.73
C VAL A 655 -10.92 -17.08 24.32
N ARG A 656 -11.11 -16.65 23.07
CA ARG A 656 -10.68 -15.33 22.60
C ARG A 656 -11.34 -14.19 23.38
N VAL A 657 -12.66 -14.22 23.55
CA VAL A 657 -13.39 -13.20 24.33
C VAL A 657 -12.93 -13.19 25.79
N TYR A 658 -12.61 -14.36 26.36
CA TYR A 658 -12.09 -14.51 27.72
C TYR A 658 -10.66 -13.96 27.88
N CYS A 659 -9.76 -14.23 26.93
CA CYS A 659 -8.35 -13.84 26.98
C CYS A 659 -8.09 -12.38 26.55
N HIS A 660 -9.08 -11.67 26.01
CA HIS A 660 -8.92 -10.31 25.48
C HIS A 660 -9.82 -9.26 26.20
N PRO A 661 -9.71 -9.09 27.53
CA PRO A 661 -10.59 -8.17 28.29
C PRO A 661 -10.42 -6.69 27.91
N LEU A 662 -9.31 -6.29 27.26
CA LEU A 662 -9.07 -4.92 26.81
C LEU A 662 -10.08 -4.42 25.75
N GLN A 663 -10.67 -5.32 24.94
CA GLN A 663 -11.76 -4.93 24.02
C GLN A 663 -13.11 -4.81 24.74
N PHE A 664 -13.31 -5.57 25.81
CA PHE A 664 -14.48 -5.44 26.69
C PHE A 664 -14.44 -4.08 27.39
N LEU A 665 -13.27 -3.67 27.90
CA LEU A 665 -13.05 -2.38 28.54
C LEU A 665 -13.15 -1.18 27.58
N SER A 666 -12.67 -1.27 26.34
CA SER A 666 -12.81 -0.15 25.38
C SER A 666 -14.27 0.13 25.01
N SER A 667 -15.12 -0.90 24.96
CA SER A 667 -16.56 -0.73 24.73
C SER A 667 -17.31 -0.13 25.92
N LEU A 668 -16.74 -0.23 27.13
CA LEU A 668 -17.23 0.41 28.36
C LEU A 668 -16.73 1.87 28.50
N ILE A 669 -15.50 2.16 28.07
CA ILE A 669 -14.88 3.50 28.17
C ILE A 669 -15.55 4.48 27.20
N VAL A 670 -15.85 4.06 25.96
CA VAL A 670 -16.62 4.92 25.00
C VAL A 670 -18.02 5.25 25.53
N GLN A 671 -18.59 4.40 26.39
CA GLN A 671 -19.90 4.64 27.00
C GLN A 671 -19.84 5.55 28.24
N ALA A 672 -18.71 5.59 28.95
CA ALA A 672 -18.52 6.50 30.08
C ALA A 672 -18.44 7.96 29.61
N ASP A 673 -17.79 8.23 28.48
CA ASP A 673 -17.67 9.59 27.93
C ASP A 673 -19.03 10.14 27.46
N THR A 674 -19.89 9.31 26.85
CA THR A 674 -21.26 9.73 26.48
C THR A 674 -22.22 9.93 27.66
N LEU A 675 -21.93 9.38 28.84
CA LEU A 675 -22.77 9.57 30.04
C LEU A 675 -22.28 10.74 30.92
N ILE A 676 -21.04 11.20 30.74
CA ILE A 676 -20.49 12.35 31.48
C ILE A 676 -20.85 13.67 30.78
N GLU A 677 -21.03 13.70 29.46
CA GLU A 677 -21.50 14.92 28.76
C GLU A 677 -22.98 15.26 29.04
N ASP A 678 -23.84 14.26 29.34
CA ASP A 678 -25.25 14.50 29.69
C ASP A 678 -25.49 14.84 31.18
N GLN A 679 -24.44 14.92 32.01
CA GLN A 679 -24.50 15.42 33.39
C GLN A 679 -23.65 16.67 33.65
N ILE A 680 -23.07 17.27 32.60
CA ILE A 680 -22.43 18.59 32.65
C ILE A 680 -23.01 19.46 31.53
N VAL A 681 -24.29 19.83 31.69
CA VAL A 681 -24.92 21.00 31.05
C VAL A 681 -25.68 21.78 32.10
#